data_AF-F3Z681-F1
#
_entry.id   AF-F3Z681-F1
#
_cell.length_a   1.000
_cell.length_b   1.000
_cell.length_c   1.000
_cell.angle_alpha   90.00
_cell.angle_beta   90.00
_cell.angle_gamma   90.00
#
_symmetry.space_group_name_H-M   'P 1'
#
loop_
_entity.id
_entity.type
_entity.pdbx_description
1 polymer ?
#
loop_
_entity_poly.entity_id
_entity_poly.type
_entity_poly.pdbx_seq_one_letter_code
_entity_poly.pdbx_strand_id
1 'polypeptide(L)'
;MTFTRPTRETDTMNTRPSSRAARPARRRVATGTAAAILGMTMALGGALASPATAADAASATGIILGVGANETQRTVSWYTAEDSAQQVQLVPTARLANGEFPADAAVFDASGSANIATSGGFNRHATLTGLQEHTAYSYRVGTAGSWSPTYSFKTQDFEGDYDFLFYGDPQIGSSGDTAKDQAGWEDTVNVSLAANPDAELLVSGGDQVESANNESQWNAFLAPGKLKQYPWAATIGNHDVGGKAYEQHLYTPNTDRSAPYYSNGNPSSNTSGGDYWYIYKDTLFIDLNSNSYATSQGGGGDAAHLSYVNDIINKHGSEAKWKVLVYHHAIYSPASHAKDSDNKVRRTDFPTAFSKLGVDLVLQGHDHSYSRSYLIKNGQKADPEEQPGQNEVYPGPGGVLYVTANSASGSKYYDITAPDNSGTSGAGNGADPLNPGSYWYNSVQNQEHVRSYVKVGVRKDKLVVENLRSGTCAAPNAAVELKQDDCANTPEGQPVGSIVDKVTVHPHHGGGQDLQVDVPEAAPGEFGWTIDGYNGLVDLGTAKDKDGDHFEAAGTINPIAVTDSRRTLAPWSVSASVGDFKDADKTFSGSNLGWTPKVLQEGAGAKAGAPIGSGFDTQGKGLSVSRGLGSAAQGHAKGKAKLGADLDLKIPGSAAKGSYRATLTITALSS
;
A
#
# COMPACT_ATOMS: atom_id res chain seq x y z
N MET A 1 54.74 -9.64 -47.57
CA MET A 1 55.12 -9.17 -48.92
C MET A 1 54.89 -7.69 -49.00
N THR A 2 55.88 -6.97 -49.50
CA THR A 2 56.08 -5.52 -49.38
C THR A 2 55.90 -4.85 -50.75
N PHE A 3 55.72 -3.50 -50.73
CA PHE A 3 55.81 -2.51 -51.82
C PHE A 3 54.51 -2.26 -52.63
N THR A 4 54.11 -1.03 -53.01
CA THR A 4 54.74 0.32 -53.03
C THR A 4 53.66 1.40 -53.27
N ARG A 5 53.90 2.63 -52.79
CA ARG A 5 53.23 3.90 -53.19
C ARG A 5 53.66 4.38 -54.59
N PRO A 6 52.97 5.37 -55.21
CA PRO A 6 53.46 6.77 -55.12
C PRO A 6 52.37 7.86 -54.96
N THR A 7 52.90 9.04 -54.63
CA THR A 7 52.41 10.37 -54.22
C THR A 7 51.81 11.28 -55.30
N ARG A 8 50.95 12.26 -54.92
CA ARG A 8 51.27 13.72 -54.99
C ARG A 8 50.21 14.63 -54.35
N GLU A 9 50.72 15.71 -53.76
CA GLU A 9 50.10 16.81 -53.01
C GLU A 9 49.38 17.85 -53.88
N THR A 10 48.50 18.66 -53.26
CA THR A 10 48.68 20.13 -53.21
C THR A 10 47.80 20.77 -52.13
N ASP A 11 48.46 21.62 -51.34
CA ASP A 11 47.96 22.50 -50.29
C ASP A 11 46.98 23.58 -50.77
N THR A 12 46.13 24.08 -49.87
CA THR A 12 45.99 25.53 -49.61
C THR A 12 45.28 25.79 -48.27
N MET A 13 46.00 26.44 -47.36
CA MET A 13 45.52 27.19 -46.20
C MET A 13 44.61 28.37 -46.64
N ASN A 14 43.63 28.80 -45.82
CA ASN A 14 43.82 29.92 -44.86
C ASN A 14 42.50 30.45 -44.24
N THR A 15 42.51 30.54 -42.91
CA THR A 15 42.07 31.66 -42.02
C THR A 15 40.70 32.34 -42.13
N ARG A 16 40.01 32.35 -40.97
CA ARG A 16 38.98 33.33 -40.53
C ARG A 16 39.43 34.80 -40.68
N PRO A 17 38.50 35.76 -40.58
CA PRO A 17 38.48 36.52 -39.32
C PRO A 17 37.08 36.86 -38.78
N SER A 18 37.02 37.01 -37.47
CA SER A 18 35.99 37.70 -36.68
C SER A 18 36.19 39.22 -36.74
N SER A 19 35.13 40.03 -36.66
CA SER A 19 35.17 41.32 -35.93
C SER A 19 33.78 41.88 -35.58
N ARG A 20 33.81 42.74 -34.56
CA ARG A 20 32.76 43.24 -33.65
C ARG A 20 31.85 44.34 -34.22
N ALA A 21 30.63 44.37 -33.65
CA ALA A 21 29.79 45.48 -33.16
C ALA A 21 30.07 46.95 -33.53
N ALA A 22 28.98 47.70 -33.83
CA ALA A 22 28.65 49.01 -33.25
C ALA A 22 27.16 49.39 -33.50
N ARG A 23 26.52 50.01 -32.50
CA ARG A 23 25.15 50.59 -32.43
C ARG A 23 25.10 52.03 -33.07
N PRO A 24 24.14 52.93 -32.75
CA PRO A 24 22.71 53.07 -33.11
C PRO A 24 22.30 54.51 -33.60
N ALA A 25 21.05 54.75 -34.03
CA ALA A 25 20.38 56.08 -33.97
C ALA A 25 18.85 55.90 -34.25
N ARG A 26 17.88 56.23 -33.38
CA ARG A 26 17.37 57.53 -32.83
C ARG A 26 16.45 58.34 -33.77
N ARG A 27 15.18 58.54 -33.34
CA ARG A 27 14.49 59.84 -33.02
C ARG A 27 13.01 59.55 -32.65
N ARG A 28 12.46 59.90 -31.46
CA ARG A 28 12.08 61.22 -30.84
C ARG A 28 10.75 61.79 -31.42
N VAL A 29 9.80 62.43 -30.72
CA VAL A 29 9.61 62.99 -29.35
C VAL A 29 8.16 63.55 -29.20
N ALA A 30 7.61 63.61 -27.97
CA ALA A 30 6.91 64.78 -27.31
C ALA A 30 5.96 64.25 -26.18
N THR A 31 6.03 64.50 -24.87
CA THR A 31 6.18 65.66 -23.92
C THR A 31 4.93 66.47 -23.58
N GLY A 32 4.64 66.52 -22.27
CA GLY A 32 3.89 67.56 -21.52
C GLY A 32 2.84 66.98 -20.56
N THR A 33 2.55 67.44 -19.34
CA THR A 33 3.23 68.26 -18.31
C THR A 33 2.42 68.10 -16.99
N ALA A 34 3.03 68.41 -15.85
CA ALA A 34 2.54 68.19 -14.47
C ALA A 34 1.38 69.09 -13.99
N ALA A 35 0.69 68.68 -12.91
CA ALA A 35 0.16 69.57 -11.87
C ALA A 35 -0.01 68.85 -10.52
N ALA A 36 0.47 69.48 -9.45
CA ALA A 36 0.41 69.06 -8.06
C ALA A 36 -0.80 69.67 -7.34
N ILE A 37 -1.40 68.94 -6.38
CA ILE A 37 -2.15 69.52 -5.27
C ILE A 37 -1.78 68.74 -4.00
N LEU A 38 -1.13 69.45 -3.07
CA LEU A 38 -0.98 69.09 -1.67
C LEU A 38 -2.30 69.43 -0.95
N GLY A 39 -2.89 68.46 -0.25
CA GLY A 39 -4.02 68.69 0.67
C GLY A 39 -3.81 67.87 1.92
N MET A 40 -3.33 68.52 2.98
CA MET A 40 -3.28 67.99 4.34
C MET A 40 -4.71 67.80 4.88
N THR A 41 -5.04 66.58 5.30
CA THR A 41 -6.03 66.33 6.34
C THR A 41 -5.46 65.32 7.32
N MET A 42 -5.09 65.80 8.50
CA MET A 42 -4.94 64.95 9.69
C MET A 42 -6.33 64.47 10.10
N ALA A 43 -6.51 63.15 10.17
CA ALA A 43 -7.55 62.53 10.97
C ALA A 43 -6.95 61.30 11.63
N LEU A 44 -6.96 61.27 12.97
CA LEU A 44 -6.57 60.13 13.78
C LEU A 44 -7.49 58.93 13.47
N GLY A 45 -6.92 57.74 13.28
CA GLY A 45 -7.68 56.50 13.21
C GLY A 45 -6.82 55.27 12.93
N GLY A 46 -6.51 54.53 14.00
CA GLY A 46 -6.16 53.09 14.03
C GLY A 46 -5.28 52.52 12.92
N ALA A 47 -4.04 52.21 13.27
CA ALA A 47 -3.23 51.26 12.50
C ALA A 47 -3.89 49.87 12.53
N LEU A 48 -4.68 49.55 11.50
CA LEU A 48 -4.94 48.16 11.12
C LEU A 48 -3.79 47.77 10.20
N ALA A 49 -2.71 47.27 10.79
CA ALA A 49 -1.79 46.42 10.06
C ALA A 49 -2.61 45.23 9.53
N SER A 50 -2.80 45.17 8.21
CA SER A 50 -3.22 43.93 7.58
C SER A 50 -2.18 42.88 7.97
N PRO A 51 -2.56 41.70 8.48
CA PRO A 51 -1.58 40.65 8.69
C PRO A 51 -0.93 40.40 7.33
N ALA A 52 0.39 40.58 7.26
CA ALA A 52 1.17 40.02 6.18
C ALA A 52 0.81 38.53 6.18
N THR A 53 0.08 38.09 5.17
CA THR A 53 -0.05 36.67 4.87
C THR A 53 1.37 36.14 4.82
N ALA A 54 1.69 35.23 5.74
CA ALA A 54 2.93 34.49 5.69
C ALA A 54 3.07 33.99 4.25
N ALA A 55 4.20 34.33 3.61
CA ALA A 55 4.56 33.70 2.36
C ALA A 55 4.43 32.20 2.57
N ASP A 56 3.68 31.53 1.71
CA ASP A 56 3.45 30.09 1.74
C ASP A 56 4.83 29.42 1.95
N ALA A 57 5.05 28.84 3.13
CA ALA A 57 6.30 28.15 3.42
C ALA A 57 6.39 27.03 2.40
N ALA A 58 7.41 27.06 1.54
CA ALA A 58 7.51 26.22 0.35
C ALA A 58 7.11 24.77 0.64
N SER A 59 5.91 24.39 0.20
CA SER A 59 5.29 23.11 0.52
C SER A 59 5.98 21.99 -0.25
N ALA A 60 6.17 20.83 0.39
CA ALA A 60 6.64 19.64 -0.30
C ALA A 60 5.75 19.31 -1.52
N THR A 61 6.38 18.96 -2.64
CA THR A 61 5.72 18.62 -3.91
C THR A 61 6.13 17.22 -4.37
N GLY A 62 5.47 16.68 -5.41
CA GLY A 62 5.82 15.36 -5.94
C GLY A 62 5.72 14.22 -4.93
N ILE A 63 4.84 14.33 -3.93
CA ILE A 63 4.74 13.34 -2.86
C ILE A 63 4.13 12.05 -3.40
N ILE A 64 4.83 10.94 -3.21
CA ILE A 64 4.39 9.59 -3.59
C ILE A 64 4.74 8.58 -2.51
N LEU A 65 3.84 7.63 -2.28
CA LEU A 65 4.04 6.46 -1.43
C LEU A 65 4.53 5.29 -2.30
N GLY A 66 5.67 4.73 -1.97
CA GLY A 66 6.27 3.59 -2.67
C GLY A 66 6.30 2.32 -1.83
N VAL A 67 6.63 1.20 -2.49
CA VAL A 67 6.84 -0.08 -1.80
C VAL A 67 8.06 -0.04 -0.90
N GLY A 68 7.98 -0.69 0.25
CA GLY A 68 9.15 -1.01 1.07
C GLY A 68 9.74 -2.37 0.69
N ALA A 69 10.78 -2.81 1.43
CA ALA A 69 11.38 -4.13 1.17
C ALA A 69 10.43 -5.30 1.48
N ASN A 70 9.41 -5.06 2.32
CA ASN A 70 8.30 -5.94 2.65
C ASN A 70 7.11 -5.16 3.21
N GLU A 71 6.06 -5.87 3.63
CA GLU A 71 4.75 -5.36 4.06
C GLU A 71 4.85 -4.48 5.30
N THR A 72 5.87 -4.72 6.14
CA THR A 72 6.17 -3.94 7.34
C THR A 72 6.82 -2.58 7.04
N GLN A 73 7.06 -2.29 5.74
CA GLN A 73 7.74 -1.08 5.29
C GLN A 73 6.98 -0.36 4.16
N ARG A 74 7.17 0.95 4.08
CA ARG A 74 6.77 1.79 2.93
C ARG A 74 7.86 2.82 2.68
N THR A 75 7.98 3.30 1.45
CA THR A 75 8.84 4.46 1.16
C THR A 75 7.97 5.68 0.88
N VAL A 76 8.45 6.87 1.21
CA VAL A 76 7.81 8.12 0.80
C VAL A 76 8.87 8.97 0.13
N SER A 77 8.58 9.49 -1.07
CA SER A 77 9.47 10.39 -1.82
C SER A 77 8.78 11.72 -2.09
N TRP A 78 9.52 12.82 -2.08
CA TRP A 78 9.02 14.18 -2.34
C TRP A 78 10.13 15.16 -2.71
N TYR A 79 9.75 16.32 -3.25
CA TYR A 79 10.65 17.44 -3.52
C TYR A 79 10.46 18.57 -2.50
N THR A 80 11.55 19.27 -2.22
CA THR A 80 11.60 20.51 -1.43
C THR A 80 12.32 21.62 -2.18
N ALA A 81 11.96 22.88 -1.90
CA ALA A 81 12.63 24.03 -2.52
C ALA A 81 14.03 24.31 -1.92
N GLU A 82 14.23 23.98 -0.64
CA GLU A 82 15.45 24.27 0.11
C GLU A 82 16.13 23.00 0.63
N ASP A 83 17.46 23.07 0.78
CA ASP A 83 18.29 22.00 1.34
C ASP A 83 18.26 22.03 2.86
N SER A 84 17.20 21.48 3.44
CA SER A 84 17.05 21.37 4.89
C SER A 84 16.94 19.92 5.32
N ALA A 85 17.15 19.68 6.62
CA ALA A 85 16.80 18.41 7.26
C ALA A 85 15.28 18.22 7.17
N GLN A 86 14.88 17.07 6.64
CA GLN A 86 13.50 16.73 6.33
C GLN A 86 13.20 15.37 6.95
N GLN A 87 11.94 15.14 7.30
CA GLN A 87 11.51 13.94 7.98
C GLN A 87 10.06 13.60 7.64
N VAL A 88 9.66 12.37 7.93
CA VAL A 88 8.26 11.93 7.92
C VAL A 88 7.81 11.73 9.36
N GLN A 89 6.64 12.27 9.71
CA GLN A 89 5.92 11.86 10.91
C GLN A 89 4.86 10.83 10.55
N LEU A 90 4.78 9.76 11.33
CA LEU A 90 3.86 8.65 11.13
C LEU A 90 3.18 8.28 12.45
N VAL A 91 1.88 8.02 12.40
CA VAL A 91 1.13 7.53 13.55
C VAL A 91 -0.02 6.63 13.09
N PRO A 92 -0.42 5.59 13.86
CA PRO A 92 -1.72 4.98 13.67
C PRO A 92 -2.81 6.07 13.69
N THR A 93 -3.66 6.09 12.67
CA THR A 93 -4.67 7.15 12.45
C THR A 93 -5.60 7.31 13.65
N ALA A 94 -5.89 6.21 14.36
CA ALA A 94 -6.71 6.22 15.58
C ALA A 94 -6.11 7.06 16.73
N ARG A 95 -4.82 7.41 16.68
CA ARG A 95 -4.15 8.27 17.67
C ARG A 95 -4.14 9.75 17.28
N LEU A 96 -4.60 10.12 16.08
CA LEU A 96 -4.78 11.53 15.74
C LEU A 96 -5.93 12.11 16.57
N ALA A 97 -5.68 13.27 17.19
CA ALA A 97 -6.70 14.02 17.91
C ALA A 97 -6.93 15.35 17.19
N ASN A 98 -8.14 15.58 16.68
CA ASN A 98 -8.49 16.79 15.93
C ASN A 98 -7.54 17.10 14.74
N GLY A 99 -6.99 16.05 14.10
CA GLY A 99 -6.05 16.19 12.99
C GLY A 99 -4.59 16.47 13.40
N GLU A 100 -4.31 16.56 14.69
CA GLU A 100 -2.96 16.81 15.22
C GLU A 100 -2.21 15.51 15.51
N PHE A 101 -0.91 15.51 15.18
CA PHE A 101 0.00 14.42 15.49
C PHE A 101 0.43 14.51 16.97
N PRO A 102 0.47 13.39 17.71
CA PRO A 102 0.94 13.42 19.08
C PRO A 102 2.45 13.68 19.15
N ALA A 103 2.92 14.16 20.31
CA ALA A 103 4.34 14.52 20.50
C ALA A 103 5.30 13.33 20.35
N ASP A 104 4.81 12.11 20.58
CA ASP A 104 5.54 10.85 20.43
C ASP A 104 5.25 10.13 19.10
N ALA A 105 4.74 10.85 18.08
CA ALA A 105 4.63 10.30 16.73
C ALA A 105 5.98 9.75 16.25
N ALA A 106 5.97 8.63 15.54
CA ALA A 106 7.19 8.06 14.98
C ALA A 106 7.77 9.03 13.95
N VAL A 107 9.10 9.22 13.99
CA VAL A 107 9.84 10.12 13.09
C VAL A 107 10.82 9.28 12.28
N PHE A 108 10.84 9.51 10.97
CA PHE A 108 11.78 8.89 10.04
C PHE A 108 12.53 10.00 9.32
N ASP A 109 13.85 10.06 9.53
CA ASP A 109 14.69 11.04 8.85
C ASP A 109 14.75 10.75 7.35
N ALA A 110 14.70 11.81 6.54
CA ALA A 110 14.79 11.71 5.10
C ALA A 110 16.23 11.87 4.62
N SER A 111 16.61 11.08 3.62
CA SER A 111 17.82 11.27 2.84
C SER A 111 17.49 11.81 1.46
N GLY A 112 18.47 12.40 0.78
CA GLY A 112 18.29 12.93 -0.57
C GLY A 112 19.38 13.90 -0.95
N SER A 113 19.22 14.55 -2.09
CA SER A 113 20.24 15.43 -2.66
C SER A 113 19.62 16.56 -3.48
N ALA A 114 20.47 17.46 -3.96
CA ALA A 114 20.07 18.44 -4.96
C ALA A 114 19.56 17.72 -6.21
N ASN A 115 18.46 18.20 -6.76
CA ASN A 115 17.99 17.73 -8.05
C ASN A 115 18.92 18.20 -9.17
N ILE A 116 18.73 17.64 -10.36
CA ILE A 116 19.40 18.16 -11.55
C ILE A 116 18.89 19.59 -11.81
N ALA A 117 19.73 20.40 -12.44
CA ALA A 117 19.46 21.82 -12.64
C ALA A 117 18.11 22.11 -13.36
N THR A 118 17.68 21.22 -14.27
CA THR A 118 16.41 21.35 -15.00
C THR A 118 15.18 21.17 -14.13
N SER A 119 15.29 20.37 -13.07
CA SER A 119 14.20 20.09 -12.14
C SER A 119 14.15 21.12 -11.00
N GLY A 120 15.32 21.60 -10.56
CA GLY A 120 15.45 22.51 -9.44
C GLY A 120 15.07 21.88 -8.09
N GLY A 121 15.40 22.56 -6.99
CA GLY A 121 15.12 22.08 -5.64
C GLY A 121 15.92 20.83 -5.26
N PHE A 122 15.36 20.06 -4.33
CA PHE A 122 16.00 18.91 -3.70
C PHE A 122 15.01 17.75 -3.58
N ASN A 123 15.44 16.52 -3.84
CA ASN A 123 14.66 15.32 -3.56
C ASN A 123 14.88 14.86 -2.12
N ARG A 124 13.87 14.21 -1.57
CA ARG A 124 13.88 13.58 -0.26
C ARG A 124 13.12 12.27 -0.34
N HIS A 125 13.63 11.28 0.37
CA HIS A 125 12.94 10.01 0.58
C HIS A 125 13.19 9.51 2.01
N ALA A 126 12.22 8.79 2.55
CA ALA A 126 12.35 8.10 3.83
C ALA A 126 11.69 6.72 3.76
N THR A 127 12.27 5.75 4.46
CA THR A 127 11.68 4.41 4.64
C THR A 127 10.97 4.35 5.98
N LEU A 128 9.66 4.19 5.93
CA LEU A 128 8.82 3.92 7.09
C LEU A 128 8.96 2.44 7.43
N THR A 129 9.19 2.12 8.70
CA THR A 129 9.41 0.74 9.18
C THR A 129 8.57 0.44 10.42
N GLY A 130 8.46 -0.84 10.77
CA GLY A 130 7.71 -1.27 11.97
C GLY A 130 6.20 -1.11 11.83
N LEU A 131 5.69 -1.10 10.59
CA LEU A 131 4.26 -1.08 10.33
C LEU A 131 3.63 -2.36 10.88
N GLN A 132 2.42 -2.22 11.43
CA GLN A 132 1.63 -3.32 11.96
C GLN A 132 0.53 -3.69 10.97
N GLU A 133 0.07 -4.94 11.01
CA GLU A 133 -1.06 -5.41 10.20
C GLU A 133 -2.34 -4.62 10.51
N HIS A 134 -3.28 -4.62 9.55
CA HIS A 134 -4.62 -4.04 9.72
C HIS A 134 -4.68 -2.60 10.27
N THR A 135 -3.64 -1.81 10.04
CA THR A 135 -3.51 -0.51 10.68
C THR A 135 -3.63 0.59 9.64
N ALA A 136 -4.61 1.46 9.82
CA ALA A 136 -4.65 2.72 9.09
C ALA A 136 -3.61 3.68 9.68
N TYR A 137 -2.72 4.19 8.86
CA TYR A 137 -1.67 5.14 9.24
C TYR A 137 -1.93 6.51 8.63
N SER A 138 -1.61 7.54 9.39
CA SER A 138 -1.56 8.92 8.92
C SER A 138 -0.13 9.42 8.94
N TYR A 139 0.29 10.10 7.88
CA TYR A 139 1.64 10.61 7.73
C TYR A 139 1.67 12.02 7.14
N ARG A 140 2.76 12.75 7.41
CA ARG A 140 3.08 14.03 6.79
C ARG A 140 4.59 14.16 6.63
N VAL A 141 5.01 14.88 5.60
CA VAL A 141 6.43 15.10 5.28
C VAL A 141 6.78 16.57 5.47
N GLY A 142 8.02 16.86 5.85
CA GLY A 142 8.44 18.24 6.01
C GLY A 142 9.53 18.40 7.06
N THR A 143 9.52 19.56 7.71
CA THR A 143 10.38 19.91 8.83
C THR A 143 9.56 20.55 9.95
N ALA A 144 10.15 20.69 11.14
CA ALA A 144 9.44 21.28 12.28
C ALA A 144 8.92 22.69 11.95
N GLY A 145 7.60 22.87 12.05
CA GLY A 145 6.93 24.14 11.75
C GLY A 145 6.57 24.36 10.28
N SER A 146 6.96 23.46 9.36
CA SER A 146 6.59 23.49 7.95
C SER A 146 6.33 22.08 7.44
N TRP A 147 5.07 21.65 7.55
CA TRP A 147 4.61 20.31 7.18
C TRP A 147 3.72 20.34 5.94
N SER A 148 3.78 19.28 5.15
CA SER A 148 2.76 19.00 4.15
C SER A 148 1.37 18.83 4.79
N PRO A 149 0.29 18.82 3.98
CA PRO A 149 -0.96 18.21 4.40
C PRO A 149 -0.75 16.78 4.93
N THR A 150 -1.70 16.31 5.74
CA THR A 150 -1.73 14.93 6.22
C THR A 150 -2.26 14.01 5.13
N TYR A 151 -1.55 12.92 4.89
CA TYR A 151 -1.93 11.82 4.00
C TYR A 151 -2.13 10.54 4.82
N SER A 152 -2.70 9.51 4.21
CA SER A 152 -2.98 8.25 4.91
C SER A 152 -2.87 7.06 3.99
N PHE A 153 -2.43 5.94 4.54
CA PHE A 153 -2.47 4.62 3.90
C PHE A 153 -2.95 3.58 4.91
N LYS A 154 -3.24 2.37 4.44
CA LYS A 154 -3.69 1.26 5.29
C LYS A 154 -2.87 0.02 4.99
N THR A 155 -2.38 -0.65 6.02
CA THR A 155 -1.85 -2.01 5.93
C THR A 155 -2.97 -3.03 6.08
N GLN A 156 -2.84 -4.17 5.40
CA GLN A 156 -3.74 -5.32 5.53
C GLN A 156 -3.06 -6.40 6.38
N ASP A 157 -3.51 -7.65 6.29
CA ASP A 157 -2.73 -8.81 6.71
C ASP A 157 -1.38 -8.80 5.97
N PHE A 158 -0.29 -9.18 6.64
CA PHE A 158 1.02 -9.40 6.01
C PHE A 158 1.16 -10.81 5.47
N GLU A 159 0.11 -11.62 5.53
CA GLU A 159 0.07 -12.95 4.95
C GLU A 159 -1.20 -13.16 4.11
N GLY A 160 -1.22 -14.25 3.34
CA GLY A 160 -2.40 -14.68 2.59
C GLY A 160 -2.61 -13.98 1.25
N ASP A 161 -3.84 -14.14 0.75
CA ASP A 161 -4.24 -13.68 -0.58
C ASP A 161 -4.21 -12.14 -0.65
N TYR A 162 -3.84 -11.61 -1.83
CA TYR A 162 -3.92 -10.18 -2.09
C TYR A 162 -4.04 -9.91 -3.60
N ASP A 163 -4.44 -8.69 -3.93
CA ASP A 163 -4.51 -8.20 -5.30
C ASP A 163 -3.49 -7.07 -5.49
N PHE A 164 -2.82 -7.04 -6.64
CA PHE A 164 -2.09 -5.87 -7.11
C PHE A 164 -2.56 -5.44 -8.50
N LEU A 165 -2.41 -4.15 -8.80
CA LEU A 165 -2.83 -3.56 -10.07
C LEU A 165 -1.59 -3.14 -10.86
N PHE A 166 -1.50 -3.57 -12.11
CA PHE A 166 -0.40 -3.31 -13.02
C PHE A 166 -0.84 -2.37 -14.16
N TYR A 167 -0.05 -1.34 -14.42
CA TYR A 167 -0.36 -0.27 -15.38
C TYR A 167 0.75 -0.13 -16.42
N GLY A 168 0.41 -0.28 -17.69
CA GLY A 168 1.32 0.02 -18.80
C GLY A 168 1.30 1.49 -19.16
N ASP A 169 2.48 2.08 -19.36
CA ASP A 169 2.70 3.28 -20.18
C ASP A 169 1.67 4.43 -19.98
N PRO A 170 1.56 5.02 -18.77
CA PRO A 170 0.88 6.30 -18.62
C PRO A 170 1.50 7.37 -19.55
N GLN A 171 2.82 7.33 -19.74
CA GLN A 171 3.62 8.12 -20.68
C GLN A 171 3.10 9.54 -20.87
N ILE A 172 3.02 10.28 -19.77
CA ILE A 172 2.40 11.59 -19.74
C ILE A 172 3.17 12.55 -20.65
N GLY A 173 2.47 13.12 -21.64
CA GLY A 173 3.01 13.99 -22.68
C GLY A 173 3.06 13.36 -24.07
N SER A 174 2.84 12.04 -24.20
CA SER A 174 2.95 11.35 -25.50
C SER A 174 1.94 11.83 -26.53
N SER A 175 0.73 12.20 -26.09
CA SER A 175 -0.31 12.72 -27.02
C SER A 175 -0.01 14.13 -27.52
N GLY A 176 0.98 14.80 -26.94
CA GLY A 176 1.23 16.23 -27.14
C GLY A 176 0.34 17.15 -26.29
N ASP A 177 -0.57 16.61 -25.47
CA ASP A 177 -1.42 17.35 -24.54
C ASP A 177 -1.36 16.74 -23.12
N THR A 178 -0.42 17.24 -22.32
CA THR A 178 -0.18 16.78 -20.94
C THR A 178 -1.43 16.82 -20.06
N ALA A 179 -2.36 17.76 -20.28
CA ALA A 179 -3.56 17.85 -19.46
C ALA A 179 -4.56 16.73 -19.76
N LYS A 180 -4.69 16.31 -21.03
CA LYS A 180 -5.53 15.16 -21.40
C LYS A 180 -4.92 13.84 -20.96
N ASP A 181 -3.60 13.70 -21.10
CA ASP A 181 -2.89 12.51 -20.61
C ASP A 181 -3.05 12.37 -19.08
N GLN A 182 -2.92 13.48 -18.35
CA GLN A 182 -3.20 13.52 -16.92
C GLN A 182 -4.62 13.07 -16.60
N ALA A 183 -5.62 13.61 -17.31
CA ALA A 183 -7.03 13.28 -17.06
C ALA A 183 -7.31 11.79 -17.30
N GLY A 184 -6.75 11.21 -18.36
CA GLY A 184 -6.87 9.77 -18.64
C GLY A 184 -6.16 8.90 -17.60
N TRP A 185 -4.97 9.30 -17.15
CA TRP A 185 -4.26 8.60 -16.10
C TRP A 185 -4.97 8.66 -14.74
N GLU A 186 -5.39 9.85 -14.32
CA GLU A 186 -6.10 10.06 -13.06
C GLU A 186 -7.43 9.29 -13.02
N ASP A 187 -8.18 9.32 -14.12
CA ASP A 187 -9.41 8.54 -14.26
C ASP A 187 -9.14 7.02 -14.17
N THR A 188 -8.09 6.51 -14.84
CA THR A 188 -7.72 5.09 -14.76
C THR A 188 -7.41 4.66 -13.33
N VAL A 189 -6.58 5.43 -12.60
CA VAL A 189 -6.25 5.13 -11.19
C VAL A 189 -7.49 5.16 -10.30
N ASN A 190 -8.39 6.11 -10.52
CA ASN A 190 -9.61 6.24 -9.72
C ASN A 190 -10.58 5.09 -9.98
N VAL A 191 -10.83 4.75 -11.25
CA VAL A 191 -11.72 3.65 -11.65
C VAL A 191 -11.19 2.31 -11.17
N SER A 192 -9.91 2.02 -11.39
CA SER A 192 -9.32 0.73 -11.05
C SER A 192 -9.37 0.47 -9.55
N LEU A 193 -9.06 1.48 -8.72
CA LEU A 193 -9.10 1.39 -7.26
C LEU A 193 -10.52 1.46 -6.69
N ALA A 194 -11.46 2.14 -7.36
CA ALA A 194 -12.87 2.06 -6.98
C ALA A 194 -13.42 0.64 -7.17
N ALA A 195 -13.01 -0.05 -8.23
CA ALA A 195 -13.35 -1.45 -8.49
C ALA A 195 -12.56 -2.44 -7.62
N ASN A 196 -11.40 -2.04 -7.11
CA ASN A 196 -10.48 -2.89 -6.35
C ASN A 196 -9.98 -2.17 -5.08
N PRO A 197 -10.88 -1.86 -4.12
CA PRO A 197 -10.54 -1.06 -2.95
C PRO A 197 -9.49 -1.73 -2.04
N ASP A 198 -9.41 -3.06 -2.07
CA ASP A 198 -8.48 -3.87 -1.29
C ASP A 198 -7.17 -4.21 -2.02
N ALA A 199 -6.92 -3.65 -3.22
CA ALA A 199 -5.64 -3.80 -3.88
C ALA A 199 -4.52 -3.27 -2.97
N GLU A 200 -3.45 -4.04 -2.81
CA GLU A 200 -2.41 -3.73 -1.83
C GLU A 200 -1.22 -2.99 -2.45
N LEU A 201 -0.99 -3.18 -3.76
CA LEU A 201 0.12 -2.57 -4.52
C LEU A 201 -0.36 -2.03 -5.87
N LEU A 202 0.30 -0.95 -6.33
CA LEU A 202 0.23 -0.46 -7.70
C LEU A 202 1.60 -0.70 -8.36
N VAL A 203 1.65 -1.43 -9.46
CA VAL A 203 2.88 -1.83 -10.15
C VAL A 203 2.93 -1.16 -11.51
N SER A 204 4.07 -0.55 -11.82
CA SER A 204 4.32 0.16 -13.07
C SER A 204 4.83 -0.79 -14.15
N GLY A 205 4.45 -0.58 -15.41
CA GLY A 205 5.09 -1.15 -16.60
C GLY A 205 6.23 -0.29 -17.15
N GLY A 206 6.42 0.92 -16.62
CA GLY A 206 7.41 1.89 -17.09
C GLY A 206 6.78 3.02 -17.90
N ASP A 207 7.62 3.95 -18.36
CA ASP A 207 7.26 5.16 -19.08
C ASP A 207 6.19 5.96 -18.33
N GLN A 208 6.56 6.50 -17.17
CA GLN A 208 5.64 7.37 -16.42
C GLN A 208 5.41 8.69 -17.17
N VAL A 209 6.48 9.22 -17.78
CA VAL A 209 6.47 10.48 -18.54
C VAL A 209 7.05 10.28 -19.93
N GLU A 210 6.67 11.12 -20.88
CA GLU A 210 7.21 11.09 -22.25
C GLU A 210 8.65 11.62 -22.33
N SER A 211 9.01 12.58 -21.49
CA SER A 211 10.30 13.25 -21.51
C SER A 211 10.93 13.24 -20.12
N ALA A 212 11.95 12.42 -19.93
CA ALA A 212 12.58 12.08 -18.64
C ALA A 212 12.67 13.22 -17.60
N ASN A 213 13.12 14.42 -17.97
CA ASN A 213 13.33 15.54 -17.03
C ASN A 213 12.24 16.63 -17.09
N ASN A 214 11.10 16.37 -17.74
CA ASN A 214 10.02 17.34 -17.83
C ASN A 214 9.17 17.31 -16.55
N GLU A 215 9.43 18.23 -15.63
CA GLU A 215 8.70 18.30 -14.36
C GLU A 215 7.21 18.60 -14.49
N SER A 216 6.75 19.19 -15.60
CA SER A 216 5.31 19.36 -15.81
C SER A 216 4.61 18.03 -16.10
N GLN A 217 5.28 17.12 -16.81
CA GLN A 217 4.78 15.76 -17.04
C GLN A 217 4.84 14.93 -15.75
N TRP A 218 5.91 15.06 -14.95
CA TRP A 218 5.99 14.42 -13.62
C TRP A 218 4.91 14.91 -12.67
N ASN A 219 4.65 16.22 -12.61
CA ASN A 219 3.56 16.78 -11.81
C ASN A 219 2.20 16.22 -12.22
N ALA A 220 1.97 16.05 -13.52
CA ALA A 220 0.75 15.44 -14.06
C ALA A 220 0.66 13.94 -13.75
N PHE A 221 1.75 13.19 -13.88
CA PHE A 221 1.80 11.78 -13.48
C PHE A 221 1.50 11.58 -11.98
N LEU A 222 2.03 12.47 -11.12
CA LEU A 222 1.87 12.43 -9.66
C LEU A 222 0.57 13.10 -9.16
N ALA A 223 -0.26 13.62 -10.07
CA ALA A 223 -1.52 14.28 -9.73
C ALA A 223 -2.53 13.39 -8.98
N PRO A 224 -2.72 12.10 -9.34
CA PRO A 224 -3.71 11.26 -8.69
C PRO A 224 -3.44 11.12 -7.18
N GLY A 225 -4.38 11.61 -6.36
CA GLY A 225 -4.22 11.60 -4.90
C GLY A 225 -4.03 10.19 -4.30
N LYS A 226 -4.46 9.15 -5.02
CA LYS A 226 -4.29 7.74 -4.65
C LYS A 226 -2.84 7.27 -4.62
N LEU A 227 -1.93 7.92 -5.35
CA LEU A 227 -0.48 7.64 -5.28
C LEU A 227 0.15 8.03 -3.93
N LYS A 228 -0.59 8.74 -3.06
CA LYS A 228 -0.20 9.04 -1.67
C LYS A 228 -0.85 8.09 -0.65
N GLN A 229 -1.64 7.12 -1.13
CA GLN A 229 -2.42 6.20 -0.30
C GLN A 229 -2.09 4.74 -0.56
N TYR A 230 -1.75 4.38 -1.80
CA TYR A 230 -1.38 3.04 -2.23
C TYR A 230 0.09 3.03 -2.66
N PRO A 231 0.88 2.03 -2.27
CA PRO A 231 2.29 1.97 -2.60
C PRO A 231 2.52 1.69 -4.08
N TRP A 232 3.36 2.51 -4.71
CA TRP A 232 3.80 2.40 -6.09
C TRP A 232 5.11 1.62 -6.20
N ALA A 233 5.13 0.55 -6.99
CA ALA A 233 6.33 -0.17 -7.43
C ALA A 233 6.71 0.34 -8.82
N ALA A 234 7.75 1.16 -8.89
CA ALA A 234 8.17 1.83 -10.12
C ALA A 234 9.09 0.94 -10.96
N THR A 235 8.79 0.82 -12.24
CA THR A 235 9.65 0.23 -13.27
C THR A 235 10.11 1.37 -14.17
N ILE A 236 11.38 1.37 -14.59
CA ILE A 236 11.95 2.40 -15.43
C ILE A 236 11.76 2.07 -16.92
N GLY A 237 11.15 2.98 -17.69
CA GLY A 237 11.00 2.85 -19.13
C GLY A 237 12.01 3.66 -19.94
N ASN A 238 11.97 3.56 -21.26
CA ASN A 238 12.92 4.24 -22.15
C ASN A 238 12.67 5.74 -22.26
N HIS A 239 11.49 6.22 -21.91
CA HIS A 239 11.20 7.64 -21.81
C HIS A 239 11.60 8.23 -20.44
N ASP A 240 11.76 7.39 -19.42
CA ASP A 240 12.23 7.79 -18.08
C ASP A 240 13.77 7.81 -17.98
N VAL A 241 14.45 6.89 -18.68
CA VAL A 241 15.88 6.59 -18.49
C VAL A 241 16.82 7.75 -18.85
N GLY A 242 16.42 8.61 -19.79
CA GLY A 242 17.27 9.68 -20.35
C GLY A 242 17.60 10.82 -19.39
N GLY A 243 17.12 10.76 -18.16
CA GLY A 243 17.24 11.81 -17.16
C GLY A 243 17.38 11.25 -15.74
N LYS A 244 17.54 12.14 -14.76
CA LYS A 244 17.70 11.75 -13.34
C LYS A 244 16.39 11.87 -12.55
N ALA A 245 15.38 12.53 -13.11
CA ALA A 245 14.13 12.82 -12.41
C ALA A 245 13.39 11.54 -11.98
N TYR A 246 13.49 10.43 -12.73
CA TYR A 246 12.97 9.13 -12.30
C TYR A 246 13.50 8.73 -10.92
N GLU A 247 14.82 8.74 -10.73
CA GLU A 247 15.43 8.37 -9.44
C GLU A 247 15.16 9.41 -8.33
N GLN A 248 14.89 10.66 -8.71
CA GLN A 248 14.61 11.75 -7.77
C GLN A 248 13.17 11.69 -7.26
N HIS A 249 12.21 11.32 -8.10
CA HIS A 249 10.81 11.13 -7.74
C HIS A 249 10.52 9.76 -7.13
N LEU A 250 11.23 8.70 -7.58
CA LEU A 250 10.87 7.31 -7.32
C LEU A 250 12.02 6.57 -6.62
N TYR A 251 11.93 6.46 -5.30
CA TYR A 251 12.84 5.66 -4.48
C TYR A 251 12.33 4.22 -4.29
N THR A 252 13.18 3.24 -4.61
CA THR A 252 12.88 1.80 -4.59
C THR A 252 13.77 1.03 -3.58
N PRO A 253 13.24 0.00 -2.89
CA PRO A 253 13.98 -0.77 -1.90
C PRO A 253 15.02 -1.70 -2.56
N ASN A 254 16.08 -2.07 -1.84
CA ASN A 254 17.10 -3.05 -2.29
C ASN A 254 17.68 -2.80 -3.70
N THR A 255 17.77 -1.54 -4.12
CA THR A 255 18.21 -1.19 -5.47
C THR A 255 19.71 -1.35 -5.64
N ASP A 256 20.13 -2.11 -6.64
CA ASP A 256 21.52 -2.17 -7.10
C ASP A 256 21.73 -1.12 -8.21
N ARG A 257 22.52 -0.09 -7.91
CA ARG A 257 22.89 0.98 -8.84
C ARG A 257 24.27 0.78 -9.48
N SER A 258 24.72 -0.47 -9.60
CA SER A 258 25.97 -0.79 -10.28
C SER A 258 25.93 -0.44 -11.76
N ALA A 259 27.10 -0.12 -12.33
CA ALA A 259 27.27 0.30 -13.71
C ALA A 259 26.54 -0.55 -14.78
N PRO A 260 26.53 -1.90 -14.71
CA PRO A 260 25.83 -2.71 -15.71
C PRO A 260 24.32 -2.46 -15.82
N TYR A 261 23.69 -1.90 -14.79
CA TYR A 261 22.25 -1.63 -14.76
C TYR A 261 21.89 -0.20 -15.21
N TYR A 262 22.84 0.48 -15.85
CA TYR A 262 22.64 1.78 -16.50
C TYR A 262 22.84 1.63 -18.01
N SER A 263 21.96 2.23 -18.82
CA SER A 263 22.00 2.11 -20.29
C SER A 263 23.31 2.59 -20.92
N ASN A 264 24.01 3.53 -20.25
CA ASN A 264 25.32 4.04 -20.66
C ASN A 264 26.50 3.45 -19.87
N GLY A 265 26.26 2.47 -18.99
CA GLY A 265 27.28 1.87 -18.14
C GLY A 265 27.86 2.80 -17.06
N ASN A 266 27.22 3.94 -16.76
CA ASN A 266 27.76 4.95 -15.85
C ASN A 266 26.71 5.45 -14.83
N PRO A 267 26.76 4.98 -13.57
CA PRO A 267 25.79 5.36 -12.54
C PRO A 267 25.94 6.81 -12.06
N SER A 268 27.11 7.43 -12.31
CA SER A 268 27.39 8.83 -11.98
C SER A 268 26.94 9.81 -13.07
N SER A 269 26.34 9.32 -14.15
CA SER A 269 25.82 10.17 -15.22
C SER A 269 24.46 10.79 -14.85
N ASN A 270 23.94 11.64 -15.74
CA ASN A 270 22.62 12.27 -15.57
C ASN A 270 21.45 11.37 -16.02
N THR A 271 21.69 10.07 -16.25
CA THR A 271 20.64 9.09 -16.56
C THR A 271 20.25 8.31 -15.31
N SER A 272 19.06 7.73 -15.35
CA SER A 272 18.55 6.85 -14.31
C SER A 272 18.79 5.38 -14.66
N GLY A 273 18.78 4.53 -13.64
CA GLY A 273 18.90 3.08 -13.81
C GLY A 273 18.87 2.31 -12.50
N GLY A 274 19.36 1.08 -12.54
CA GLY A 274 19.38 0.14 -11.42
C GLY A 274 18.29 -0.93 -11.50
N ASP A 275 18.59 -2.08 -10.91
CA ASP A 275 17.64 -3.19 -10.70
C ASP A 275 17.29 -3.25 -9.22
N TYR A 276 16.10 -3.72 -8.87
CA TYR A 276 15.70 -3.85 -7.48
C TYR A 276 14.77 -5.04 -7.23
N TRP A 277 14.57 -5.37 -5.96
CA TRP A 277 13.71 -6.47 -5.56
C TRP A 277 13.05 -6.20 -4.20
N TYR A 278 11.92 -6.86 -3.97
CA TYR A 278 11.24 -6.88 -2.69
C TYR A 278 10.42 -8.16 -2.57
N ILE A 279 10.11 -8.55 -1.35
CA ILE A 279 9.15 -9.63 -1.10
C ILE A 279 7.91 -8.97 -0.52
N TYR A 280 6.75 -9.22 -1.13
CA TYR A 280 5.47 -8.82 -0.58
C TYR A 280 4.62 -10.07 -0.40
N LYS A 281 4.38 -10.43 0.86
CA LYS A 281 3.78 -11.69 1.30
C LYS A 281 4.56 -12.85 0.71
N ASP A 282 3.86 -13.78 0.09
CA ASP A 282 4.46 -14.95 -0.54
C ASP A 282 4.97 -14.69 -1.97
N THR A 283 5.25 -13.44 -2.36
CA THR A 283 5.68 -13.08 -3.73
C THR A 283 7.01 -12.33 -3.74
N LEU A 284 8.00 -12.90 -4.42
CA LEU A 284 9.26 -12.24 -4.74
C LEU A 284 9.10 -11.46 -6.06
N PHE A 285 9.18 -10.13 -5.97
CA PHE A 285 9.24 -9.25 -7.12
C PHE A 285 10.68 -8.88 -7.42
N ILE A 286 11.08 -8.98 -8.69
CA ILE A 286 12.37 -8.50 -9.17
C ILE A 286 12.10 -7.61 -10.38
N ASP A 287 12.53 -6.36 -10.29
CA ASP A 287 12.33 -5.33 -11.29
C ASP A 287 13.65 -4.96 -11.95
N LEU A 288 13.67 -4.97 -13.29
CA LEU A 288 14.90 -4.78 -14.07
C LEU A 288 14.83 -3.52 -14.91
N ASN A 289 15.93 -2.77 -14.93
CA ASN A 289 16.14 -1.71 -15.90
C ASN A 289 16.48 -2.29 -17.28
N SER A 290 15.45 -2.71 -18.01
CA SER A 290 15.58 -3.24 -19.38
C SER A 290 16.12 -2.23 -20.42
N ASN A 291 16.42 -0.98 -20.06
CA ASN A 291 17.14 -0.05 -20.93
C ASN A 291 18.64 -0.37 -21.05
N SER A 292 19.19 -1.21 -20.17
CA SER A 292 20.60 -1.63 -20.25
C SER A 292 20.78 -2.89 -21.11
N TYR A 293 20.76 -2.70 -22.44
CA TYR A 293 21.16 -3.73 -23.41
C TYR A 293 22.40 -3.29 -24.19
N ALA A 294 22.95 -4.19 -25.00
CA ALA A 294 24.11 -3.89 -25.81
C ALA A 294 23.77 -2.85 -26.91
N THR A 295 24.39 -1.68 -26.84
CA THR A 295 24.27 -0.64 -27.87
C THR A 295 25.64 -0.15 -28.32
N SER A 296 25.67 0.66 -29.39
CA SER A 296 26.91 1.32 -29.81
C SER A 296 27.42 2.38 -28.81
N GLN A 297 26.56 2.84 -27.90
CA GLN A 297 26.83 3.91 -26.94
C GLN A 297 27.33 3.40 -25.57
N GLY A 298 27.42 2.08 -25.37
CA GLY A 298 27.69 1.45 -24.08
C GLY A 298 26.54 0.54 -23.62
N GLY A 299 26.58 0.09 -22.36
CA GLY A 299 25.60 -0.85 -21.80
C GLY A 299 26.02 -2.32 -21.94
N GLY A 300 25.05 -3.19 -22.24
CA GLY A 300 25.23 -4.65 -22.26
C GLY A 300 24.78 -5.34 -20.97
N GLY A 301 23.78 -4.78 -20.28
CA GLY A 301 23.28 -5.25 -19.00
C GLY A 301 22.60 -6.61 -19.03
N ASP A 302 22.14 -7.13 -20.18
CA ASP A 302 21.38 -8.40 -20.26
C ASP A 302 22.05 -9.56 -19.50
N ALA A 303 23.37 -9.76 -19.66
CA ALA A 303 24.08 -10.81 -18.91
C ALA A 303 24.13 -10.53 -17.40
N ALA A 304 24.25 -9.26 -17.00
CA ALA A 304 24.21 -8.85 -15.60
C ALA A 304 22.80 -9.01 -15.01
N HIS A 305 21.75 -8.64 -15.74
CA HIS A 305 20.35 -8.85 -15.35
C HIS A 305 20.05 -10.34 -15.12
N LEU A 306 20.49 -11.22 -16.03
CA LEU A 306 20.32 -12.67 -15.85
C LEU A 306 21.07 -13.20 -14.62
N SER A 307 22.30 -12.71 -14.38
CA SER A 307 23.04 -13.05 -13.16
C SER A 307 22.36 -12.52 -11.91
N TYR A 308 21.81 -11.30 -11.96
CA TYR A 308 21.08 -10.68 -10.86
C TYR A 308 19.83 -11.48 -10.50
N VAL A 309 18.98 -11.80 -11.47
CA VAL A 309 17.78 -12.61 -11.27
C VAL A 309 18.14 -13.98 -10.70
N ASN A 310 19.17 -14.64 -11.24
CA ASN A 310 19.68 -15.90 -10.70
C ASN A 310 20.10 -15.75 -9.22
N ASP A 311 20.86 -14.72 -8.89
CA ASP A 311 21.39 -14.52 -7.54
C ASP A 311 20.29 -14.19 -6.53
N ILE A 312 19.33 -13.34 -6.91
CA ILE A 312 18.19 -13.00 -6.04
C ILE A 312 17.29 -14.21 -5.84
N ILE A 313 16.95 -14.97 -6.90
CA ILE A 313 16.14 -16.18 -6.77
C ILE A 313 16.86 -17.26 -5.95
N ASN A 314 18.18 -17.44 -6.11
CA ASN A 314 18.94 -18.40 -5.33
C ASN A 314 19.01 -18.03 -3.83
N LYS A 315 19.02 -16.73 -3.51
CA LYS A 315 19.09 -16.24 -2.12
C LYS A 315 17.73 -16.19 -1.44
N HIS A 316 16.71 -15.74 -2.17
CA HIS A 316 15.42 -15.32 -1.61
C HIS A 316 14.22 -16.08 -2.20
N GLY A 317 14.40 -16.85 -3.26
CA GLY A 317 13.30 -17.55 -3.94
C GLY A 317 12.62 -18.62 -3.09
N SER A 318 13.26 -19.10 -2.02
CA SER A 318 12.63 -20.00 -1.04
C SER A 318 11.78 -19.29 0.02
N GLU A 319 11.87 -17.96 0.10
CA GLU A 319 11.06 -17.13 1.00
C GLU A 319 9.69 -16.80 0.40
N ALA A 320 9.49 -17.07 -0.89
CA ALA A 320 8.27 -16.78 -1.63
C ALA A 320 7.73 -18.01 -2.36
N LYS A 321 6.41 -18.07 -2.52
CA LYS A 321 5.73 -19.08 -3.36
C LYS A 321 5.77 -18.67 -4.83
N TRP A 322 5.62 -17.37 -5.09
CA TRP A 322 5.52 -16.79 -6.42
C TRP A 322 6.76 -15.96 -6.75
N LYS A 323 7.23 -16.04 -7.98
CA LYS A 323 8.32 -15.23 -8.53
C LYS A 323 7.81 -14.43 -9.71
N VAL A 324 7.74 -13.11 -9.54
CA VAL A 324 7.25 -12.17 -10.54
C VAL A 324 8.41 -11.29 -10.99
N LEU A 325 8.67 -11.26 -12.29
CA LEU A 325 9.58 -10.29 -12.88
C LEU A 325 8.80 -9.12 -13.48
N VAL A 326 9.33 -7.91 -13.34
CA VAL A 326 8.79 -6.72 -13.98
C VAL A 326 9.91 -6.01 -14.74
N TYR A 327 9.67 -5.69 -16.00
CA TYR A 327 10.59 -4.84 -16.77
C TYR A 327 9.89 -4.27 -17.99
N HIS A 328 10.34 -3.10 -18.43
CA HIS A 328 9.60 -2.30 -19.40
C HIS A 328 9.42 -2.93 -20.80
N HIS A 329 10.51 -3.29 -21.49
CA HIS A 329 10.46 -3.68 -22.92
C HIS A 329 9.69 -4.99 -23.15
N ALA A 330 8.63 -4.96 -23.95
CA ALA A 330 7.78 -6.11 -24.29
C ALA A 330 8.43 -7.07 -25.30
N ILE A 331 9.10 -8.12 -24.80
CA ILE A 331 9.76 -9.12 -25.65
C ILE A 331 8.76 -9.91 -26.53
N TYR A 332 7.50 -10.02 -26.08
CA TYR A 332 6.39 -10.64 -26.81
C TYR A 332 5.35 -9.61 -27.29
N SER A 333 5.86 -8.46 -27.74
CA SER A 333 5.09 -7.42 -28.42
C SER A 333 4.24 -7.99 -29.58
N PRO A 334 2.93 -7.69 -29.66
CA PRO A 334 2.10 -7.94 -30.83
C PRO A 334 2.14 -6.79 -31.87
N ALA A 335 2.71 -5.64 -31.55
CA ALA A 335 2.58 -4.41 -32.32
C ALA A 335 3.93 -3.89 -32.84
N SER A 336 4.22 -2.61 -32.62
CA SER A 336 5.34 -1.89 -33.25
C SER A 336 6.70 -2.45 -32.87
N HIS A 337 6.84 -3.01 -31.67
CA HIS A 337 8.12 -3.45 -31.12
C HIS A 337 8.43 -4.94 -31.33
N ALA A 338 7.57 -5.67 -32.07
CA ALA A 338 7.73 -7.10 -32.32
C ALA A 338 9.02 -7.44 -33.07
N LYS A 339 9.57 -6.49 -33.84
CA LYS A 339 10.75 -6.70 -34.69
C LYS A 339 12.00 -5.98 -34.19
N ASP A 340 11.99 -5.45 -32.98
CA ASP A 340 13.15 -4.78 -32.40
C ASP A 340 14.29 -5.76 -32.14
N SER A 341 15.52 -5.27 -32.31
CA SER A 341 16.72 -6.12 -32.27
C SER A 341 17.01 -6.66 -30.88
N ASP A 342 16.80 -5.85 -29.84
CA ASP A 342 16.98 -6.25 -28.45
C ASP A 342 15.89 -7.25 -28.03
N ASN A 343 14.62 -7.04 -28.43
CA ASN A 343 13.53 -7.99 -28.20
C ASN A 343 13.80 -9.36 -28.82
N LYS A 344 14.47 -9.44 -29.98
CA LYS A 344 14.88 -10.72 -30.58
C LYS A 344 15.92 -11.46 -29.76
N VAL A 345 16.92 -10.76 -29.26
CA VAL A 345 17.95 -11.35 -28.39
C VAL A 345 17.31 -11.84 -27.09
N ARG A 346 16.53 -10.99 -26.44
CA ARG A 346 15.90 -11.28 -25.15
C ARG A 346 14.88 -12.41 -25.22
N ARG A 347 14.09 -12.53 -26.30
CA ARG A 347 13.20 -13.69 -26.52
C ARG A 347 13.90 -15.05 -26.54
N THR A 348 15.22 -15.07 -26.72
CA THR A 348 16.01 -16.29 -26.62
C THR A 348 16.52 -16.48 -25.19
N ASP A 349 17.23 -15.49 -24.67
CA ASP A 349 18.02 -15.66 -23.45
C ASP A 349 17.18 -15.57 -22.18
N PHE A 350 16.25 -14.60 -22.12
CA PHE A 350 15.43 -14.35 -20.93
C PHE A 350 14.47 -15.51 -20.64
N PRO A 351 13.62 -15.96 -21.60
CA PRO A 351 12.77 -17.11 -21.36
C PRO A 351 13.53 -18.38 -21.00
N THR A 352 14.73 -18.59 -21.56
CA THR A 352 15.57 -19.74 -21.20
C THR A 352 16.05 -19.67 -19.76
N ALA A 353 16.47 -18.50 -19.28
CA ALA A 353 16.89 -18.33 -17.90
C ALA A 353 15.70 -18.40 -16.94
N PHE A 354 14.62 -17.66 -17.22
CA PHE A 354 13.46 -17.53 -16.34
C PHE A 354 12.73 -18.87 -16.17
N SER A 355 12.62 -19.68 -17.23
CA SER A 355 12.10 -21.05 -17.14
C SER A 355 12.91 -21.94 -16.20
N LYS A 356 14.26 -21.82 -16.20
CA LYS A 356 15.14 -22.61 -15.33
C LYS A 356 15.08 -22.15 -13.88
N LEU A 357 14.85 -20.86 -13.66
CA LEU A 357 14.78 -20.24 -12.34
C LEU A 357 13.38 -20.34 -11.70
N GLY A 358 12.41 -20.91 -12.41
CA GLY A 358 11.04 -21.09 -11.90
C GLY A 358 10.34 -19.76 -11.66
N VAL A 359 10.51 -18.81 -12.58
CA VAL A 359 9.70 -17.59 -12.65
C VAL A 359 8.29 -17.97 -13.10
N ASP A 360 7.27 -17.39 -12.46
CA ASP A 360 5.87 -17.73 -12.74
C ASP A 360 5.25 -16.73 -13.73
N LEU A 361 5.51 -15.44 -13.51
CA LEU A 361 4.91 -14.34 -14.24
C LEU A 361 5.94 -13.26 -14.58
N VAL A 362 5.83 -12.71 -15.78
CA VAL A 362 6.60 -11.56 -16.26
C VAL A 362 5.64 -10.47 -16.71
N LEU A 363 5.83 -9.25 -16.21
CA LEU A 363 4.98 -8.08 -16.49
C LEU A 363 5.76 -6.98 -17.23
N GLN A 364 5.18 -6.45 -18.31
CA GLN A 364 5.85 -5.56 -19.26
C GLN A 364 4.91 -4.44 -19.76
N GLY A 365 5.48 -3.35 -20.27
CA GLY A 365 4.78 -2.22 -20.90
C GLY A 365 5.28 -2.01 -22.34
N HIS A 366 5.68 -0.79 -22.69
CA HIS A 366 6.37 -0.36 -23.91
C HIS A 366 5.58 -0.43 -25.23
N ASP A 367 4.73 -1.44 -25.41
CA ASP A 367 4.12 -1.73 -26.71
C ASP A 367 2.73 -1.14 -26.89
N HIS A 368 2.21 -0.40 -25.89
CA HIS A 368 0.92 0.31 -25.95
C HIS A 368 -0.20 -0.52 -26.58
N SER A 369 -0.20 -1.82 -26.29
CA SER A 369 -1.14 -2.83 -26.76
C SER A 369 -1.10 -3.97 -25.76
N TYR A 370 -2.22 -4.64 -25.56
CA TYR A 370 -2.27 -5.75 -24.63
C TYR A 370 -1.82 -7.04 -25.31
N SER A 371 -0.92 -7.78 -24.67
CA SER A 371 -0.69 -9.18 -25.01
C SER A 371 -0.53 -10.06 -23.78
N ARG A 372 -0.95 -11.31 -23.95
CA ARG A 372 -0.66 -12.40 -23.05
C ARG A 372 -0.05 -13.53 -23.85
N SER A 373 1.11 -14.01 -23.42
CA SER A 373 1.75 -15.16 -24.05
C SER A 373 0.99 -16.46 -23.78
N TYR A 374 1.25 -17.49 -24.58
CA TYR A 374 1.12 -18.87 -24.11
C TYR A 374 2.03 -19.09 -22.89
N LEU A 375 1.90 -20.19 -22.16
CA LEU A 375 2.95 -20.56 -21.23
C LEU A 375 4.23 -20.88 -22.02
N ILE A 376 5.31 -20.17 -21.71
CA ILE A 376 6.58 -20.31 -22.43
C ILE A 376 7.58 -21.06 -21.57
N LYS A 377 8.18 -22.10 -22.14
CA LYS A 377 9.29 -22.86 -21.56
C LYS A 377 10.49 -22.83 -22.49
N ASN A 378 11.61 -22.27 -22.02
CA ASN A 378 12.85 -22.16 -22.79
C ASN A 378 12.65 -21.58 -24.21
N GLY A 379 11.85 -20.50 -24.30
CA GLY A 379 11.59 -19.79 -25.56
C GLY A 379 10.67 -20.54 -26.54
N GLN A 380 9.91 -21.53 -26.09
CA GLN A 380 8.90 -22.26 -26.87
C GLN A 380 7.60 -22.39 -26.06
N LYS A 381 6.47 -22.71 -26.70
CA LYS A 381 5.25 -23.08 -25.95
C LYS A 381 5.56 -24.26 -25.02
N ALA A 382 5.18 -24.15 -23.75
CA ALA A 382 5.36 -25.19 -22.75
C ALA A 382 4.53 -26.43 -23.11
N ASP A 383 3.30 -26.19 -23.59
CA ASP A 383 2.42 -27.17 -24.19
C ASP A 383 2.06 -26.74 -25.63
N PRO A 384 2.50 -27.46 -26.67
CA PRO A 384 2.11 -27.19 -28.05
C PRO A 384 0.59 -27.26 -28.31
N GLU A 385 -0.17 -27.94 -27.45
CA GLU A 385 -1.63 -28.11 -27.57
C GLU A 385 -2.43 -27.04 -26.81
N GLU A 386 -1.78 -26.13 -26.06
CA GLU A 386 -2.44 -25.00 -25.40
C GLU A 386 -3.23 -24.18 -26.44
N GLN A 387 -4.51 -23.93 -26.18
CA GLN A 387 -5.39 -23.25 -27.11
C GLN A 387 -5.26 -21.73 -27.01
N PRO A 388 -5.38 -20.97 -28.13
CA PRO A 388 -5.47 -19.52 -28.08
C PRO A 388 -6.59 -19.06 -27.14
N GLY A 389 -6.31 -18.10 -26.26
CA GLY A 389 -7.28 -17.57 -25.32
C GLY A 389 -7.70 -18.55 -24.21
N GLN A 390 -6.92 -19.61 -23.96
CA GLN A 390 -7.20 -20.53 -22.85
C GLN A 390 -7.12 -19.79 -21.50
N ASN A 391 -8.17 -19.95 -20.68
CA ASN A 391 -8.35 -19.23 -19.41
C ASN A 391 -7.81 -19.98 -18.19
N GLU A 392 -7.55 -21.28 -18.30
CA GLU A 392 -7.02 -22.12 -17.21
C GLU A 392 -5.76 -22.81 -17.73
N VAL A 393 -4.60 -22.49 -17.17
CA VAL A 393 -3.32 -22.91 -17.72
C VAL A 393 -2.42 -23.53 -16.64
N TYR A 394 -1.62 -24.51 -17.06
CA TYR A 394 -0.78 -25.33 -16.19
C TYR A 394 0.66 -25.34 -16.73
N PRO A 395 1.58 -24.52 -16.18
CA PRO A 395 2.93 -24.32 -16.71
C PRO A 395 3.80 -25.56 -16.73
N GLY A 396 3.46 -26.56 -15.92
CA GLY A 396 4.34 -27.68 -15.70
C GLY A 396 5.71 -27.19 -15.18
N PRO A 397 6.77 -28.00 -15.33
CA PRO A 397 8.09 -27.60 -14.90
C PRO A 397 8.67 -26.52 -15.85
N GLY A 398 8.71 -25.27 -15.38
CA GLY A 398 9.42 -24.16 -16.01
C GLY A 398 8.63 -23.39 -17.09
N GLY A 399 7.31 -23.57 -17.18
CA GLY A 399 6.47 -22.68 -17.98
C GLY A 399 6.30 -21.33 -17.29
N VAL A 400 6.37 -20.24 -18.06
CA VAL A 400 6.31 -18.86 -17.57
C VAL A 400 5.25 -18.10 -18.38
N LEU A 401 4.40 -17.34 -17.70
CA LEU A 401 3.44 -16.44 -18.35
C LEU A 401 4.06 -15.04 -18.54
N TYR A 402 3.92 -14.45 -19.73
CA TYR A 402 4.33 -13.07 -20.02
C TYR A 402 3.09 -12.24 -20.35
N VAL A 403 3.01 -11.05 -19.78
CA VAL A 403 1.90 -10.12 -19.99
C VAL A 403 2.45 -8.72 -20.25
N THR A 404 2.05 -8.15 -21.39
CA THR A 404 2.27 -6.75 -21.73
C THR A 404 0.98 -5.98 -21.53
N ALA A 405 1.03 -4.92 -20.72
CA ALA A 405 -0.11 -4.03 -20.52
C ALA A 405 -0.26 -3.02 -21.67
N ASN A 406 -1.50 -2.59 -21.90
CA ASN A 406 -1.81 -1.49 -22.80
C ASN A 406 -1.58 -0.12 -22.12
N SER A 407 -1.76 0.99 -22.85
CA SER A 407 -1.69 2.34 -22.30
C SER A 407 -2.77 2.60 -21.24
N ALA A 408 -2.33 2.96 -20.04
CA ALA A 408 -3.19 3.28 -18.91
C ALA A 408 -3.75 4.70 -18.97
N SER A 409 -3.11 5.65 -19.66
CA SER A 409 -3.57 7.04 -19.78
C SER A 409 -4.33 7.33 -21.08
N GLY A 410 -4.18 6.46 -22.09
CA GLY A 410 -4.72 6.70 -23.43
C GLY A 410 -3.99 7.81 -24.17
N SER A 411 -2.73 8.06 -23.80
CA SER A 411 -1.87 9.05 -24.45
C SER A 411 -1.44 8.61 -25.86
N LYS A 412 -1.37 7.30 -26.12
CA LYS A 412 -0.93 6.70 -27.39
C LYS A 412 -1.28 5.20 -27.42
N TYR A 413 -1.54 4.67 -28.61
CA TYR A 413 -1.71 3.23 -28.86
C TYR A 413 -0.87 2.72 -30.04
N TYR A 414 -0.64 1.41 -30.11
CA TYR A 414 -0.10 0.77 -31.31
C TYR A 414 -1.02 -0.34 -31.82
N ASP A 415 -1.31 -0.30 -33.12
CA ASP A 415 -2.04 -1.35 -33.83
C ASP A 415 -1.23 -2.65 -33.90
N ILE A 416 -1.93 -3.78 -33.77
CA ILE A 416 -1.34 -5.11 -33.92
C ILE A 416 -0.78 -5.28 -35.33
N THR A 417 0.46 -5.75 -35.44
CA THR A 417 1.12 -5.97 -36.72
C THR A 417 1.02 -7.42 -37.17
N ALA A 418 1.16 -7.65 -38.48
CA ALA A 418 1.09 -9.00 -39.03
C ALA A 418 2.35 -9.82 -38.67
N PRO A 419 2.19 -11.11 -38.28
CA PRO A 419 3.32 -12.01 -38.07
C PRO A 419 4.20 -12.13 -39.31
N ASP A 420 5.49 -12.33 -39.09
CA ASP A 420 6.49 -12.40 -40.16
C ASP A 420 6.97 -13.83 -40.39
N ASN A 421 6.43 -14.43 -41.46
CA ASN A 421 6.78 -15.80 -41.87
C ASN A 421 7.94 -15.85 -42.87
N SER A 422 8.56 -14.72 -43.22
CA SER A 422 9.61 -14.67 -44.24
C SER A 422 10.95 -15.23 -43.74
N GLY A 423 11.13 -15.32 -42.42
CA GLY A 423 12.43 -15.61 -41.78
C GLY A 423 13.45 -14.47 -41.91
N THR A 424 13.14 -13.40 -42.65
CA THR A 424 14.06 -12.27 -42.89
C THR A 424 14.05 -11.24 -41.77
N SER A 425 13.00 -11.21 -40.94
CA SER A 425 12.92 -10.40 -39.73
C SER A 425 13.63 -10.99 -38.51
N GLY A 426 14.38 -12.09 -38.68
CA GLY A 426 14.95 -12.88 -37.57
C GLY A 426 13.99 -13.96 -37.07
N ALA A 427 14.55 -14.97 -36.38
CA ALA A 427 13.77 -16.06 -35.79
C ALA A 427 12.79 -15.54 -34.72
N GLY A 428 11.65 -16.21 -34.56
CA GLY A 428 10.73 -15.98 -33.44
C GLY A 428 9.55 -15.04 -33.67
N ASN A 429 9.30 -14.58 -34.91
CA ASN A 429 8.17 -13.68 -35.25
C ASN A 429 7.08 -14.32 -36.13
N GLY A 430 7.09 -15.64 -36.28
CA GLY A 430 6.15 -16.36 -37.14
C GLY A 430 4.71 -16.37 -36.62
N ALA A 431 3.79 -16.76 -37.50
CA ALA A 431 2.38 -16.95 -37.18
C ALA A 431 2.14 -18.15 -36.25
N ASP A 432 1.13 -18.05 -35.41
CA ASP A 432 0.64 -19.16 -34.60
C ASP A 432 -0.05 -20.22 -35.47
N PRO A 433 0.37 -21.50 -35.42
CA PRO A 433 -0.31 -22.57 -36.15
C PRO A 433 -1.80 -22.72 -35.82
N LEU A 434 -2.22 -22.37 -34.60
CA LEU A 434 -3.63 -22.46 -34.17
C LEU A 434 -4.41 -21.16 -34.41
N ASN A 435 -3.72 -20.04 -34.64
CA ASN A 435 -4.33 -18.74 -34.93
C ASN A 435 -3.44 -17.91 -35.87
N PRO A 436 -3.41 -18.19 -37.19
CA PRO A 436 -2.39 -17.66 -38.09
C PRO A 436 -2.33 -16.13 -38.26
N GLY A 437 -3.36 -15.40 -37.79
CA GLY A 437 -3.33 -13.93 -37.72
C GLY A 437 -2.53 -13.38 -36.53
N SER A 438 -2.10 -14.24 -35.62
CA SER A 438 -1.41 -13.90 -34.38
C SER A 438 0.04 -14.37 -34.36
N TYR A 439 0.87 -13.70 -33.59
CA TYR A 439 2.24 -14.16 -33.34
C TYR A 439 2.21 -15.45 -32.52
N TRP A 440 3.06 -16.43 -32.87
CA TRP A 440 3.03 -17.78 -32.27
C TRP A 440 3.15 -17.81 -30.74
N TYR A 441 3.78 -16.79 -30.15
CA TYR A 441 4.00 -16.69 -28.72
C TYR A 441 2.81 -16.11 -27.96
N ASN A 442 1.88 -15.42 -28.63
CA ASN A 442 0.75 -14.75 -27.99
C ASN A 442 -0.51 -15.62 -28.01
N SER A 443 -0.99 -15.96 -26.81
CA SER A 443 -2.29 -16.62 -26.62
C SER A 443 -3.44 -15.62 -26.82
N VAL A 444 -3.25 -14.37 -26.40
CA VAL A 444 -4.16 -13.25 -26.62
C VAL A 444 -3.37 -12.02 -27.07
N GLN A 445 -3.94 -11.29 -28.03
CA GLN A 445 -3.49 -9.98 -28.47
C GLN A 445 -4.71 -9.08 -28.57
N ASN A 446 -4.64 -7.89 -28.01
CA ASN A 446 -5.75 -6.96 -28.05
C ASN A 446 -5.26 -5.52 -28.22
N GLN A 447 -5.84 -4.86 -29.22
CA GLN A 447 -5.79 -3.41 -29.33
C GLN A 447 -7.16 -2.90 -29.73
N GLU A 448 -7.78 -2.16 -28.84
CA GLU A 448 -9.09 -1.55 -29.03
C GLU A 448 -9.08 -0.03 -28.86
N HIS A 449 -7.90 0.58 -28.68
CA HIS A 449 -7.72 2.03 -28.47
C HIS A 449 -8.51 2.57 -27.27
N VAL A 450 -8.63 1.74 -26.23
CA VAL A 450 -9.25 2.05 -24.94
C VAL A 450 -8.25 1.78 -23.83
N ARG A 451 -8.25 2.66 -22.83
CA ARG A 451 -7.43 2.54 -21.62
C ARG A 451 -7.76 1.26 -20.87
N SER A 452 -6.73 0.56 -20.41
CA SER A 452 -6.88 -0.63 -19.59
C SER A 452 -5.83 -0.71 -18.48
N TYR A 453 -6.05 -1.61 -17.53
CA TYR A 453 -5.09 -2.00 -16.51
C TYR A 453 -5.19 -3.50 -16.28
N VAL A 454 -4.14 -4.10 -15.73
CA VAL A 454 -4.13 -5.52 -15.38
C VAL A 454 -4.30 -5.67 -13.88
N LYS A 455 -5.24 -6.49 -13.44
CA LYS A 455 -5.35 -6.95 -12.06
C LYS A 455 -4.69 -8.32 -11.94
N VAL A 456 -3.82 -8.48 -10.96
CA VAL A 456 -3.26 -9.79 -10.59
C VAL A 456 -3.71 -10.15 -9.18
N GLY A 457 -4.53 -11.18 -9.08
CA GLY A 457 -4.90 -11.81 -7.83
C GLY A 457 -3.93 -12.92 -7.48
N VAL A 458 -3.11 -12.68 -6.46
CA VAL A 458 -2.24 -13.71 -5.87
C VAL A 458 -3.06 -14.49 -4.87
N ARG A 459 -3.19 -15.80 -5.12
CA ARG A 459 -3.90 -16.73 -4.24
C ARG A 459 -2.93 -17.83 -3.78
N LYS A 460 -3.36 -18.58 -2.77
CA LYS A 460 -2.60 -19.71 -2.21
C LYS A 460 -2.05 -20.68 -3.26
N ASP A 461 -2.86 -21.02 -4.26
CA ASP A 461 -2.59 -22.09 -5.23
C ASP A 461 -2.80 -21.65 -6.67
N LYS A 462 -2.85 -20.34 -6.95
CA LYS A 462 -2.98 -19.80 -8.31
C LYS A 462 -2.69 -18.30 -8.40
N LEU A 463 -2.35 -17.86 -9.60
CA LEU A 463 -2.43 -16.46 -10.00
C LEU A 463 -3.66 -16.28 -10.89
N VAL A 464 -4.44 -15.22 -10.66
CA VAL A 464 -5.53 -14.81 -11.55
C VAL A 464 -5.14 -13.49 -12.18
N VAL A 465 -4.93 -13.45 -13.49
CA VAL A 465 -4.52 -12.26 -14.24
C VAL A 465 -5.66 -11.83 -15.14
N GLU A 466 -6.13 -10.59 -14.97
CA GLU A 466 -7.28 -10.02 -15.66
C GLU A 466 -6.89 -8.68 -16.29
N ASN A 467 -7.04 -8.52 -17.61
CA ASN A 467 -6.97 -7.20 -18.25
C ASN A 467 -8.37 -6.59 -18.29
N LEU A 468 -8.54 -5.41 -17.70
CA LEU A 468 -9.84 -4.75 -17.56
C LEU A 468 -9.81 -3.35 -18.19
N ARG A 469 -10.91 -2.98 -18.85
CA ARG A 469 -11.09 -1.62 -19.37
C ARG A 469 -11.19 -0.63 -18.20
N SER A 470 -10.35 0.40 -18.19
CA SER A 470 -10.51 1.55 -17.28
C SER A 470 -11.26 2.71 -17.91
N GLY A 471 -11.44 2.70 -19.23
CA GLY A 471 -12.14 3.75 -19.96
C GLY A 471 -13.05 3.21 -21.05
N THR A 472 -13.48 4.13 -21.92
CA THR A 472 -14.10 3.82 -23.21
C THR A 472 -13.42 4.68 -24.27
N CYS A 473 -14.00 4.75 -25.47
CA CYS A 473 -13.59 5.69 -26.51
C CYS A 473 -13.96 7.13 -26.20
N ALA A 474 -14.89 7.35 -25.28
CA ALA A 474 -15.22 8.68 -24.79
C ALA A 474 -14.10 9.22 -23.91
N ALA A 475 -14.00 10.54 -23.87
CA ALA A 475 -13.08 11.25 -22.99
C ALA A 475 -13.26 10.80 -21.51
N PRO A 476 -12.17 10.71 -20.73
CA PRO A 476 -10.80 11.03 -21.15
C PRO A 476 -10.16 9.88 -21.94
N ASN A 477 -9.61 10.18 -23.11
CA ASN A 477 -8.82 9.30 -23.98
C ASN A 477 -8.09 10.18 -25.01
N ALA A 478 -6.89 10.65 -24.67
CA ALA A 478 -6.24 11.74 -25.38
C ALA A 478 -5.98 11.42 -26.86
N ALA A 479 -5.50 10.22 -27.17
CA ALA A 479 -5.22 9.81 -28.55
C ALA A 479 -6.47 9.85 -29.43
N VAL A 480 -7.62 9.40 -28.91
CA VAL A 480 -8.91 9.44 -29.63
C VAL A 480 -9.48 10.86 -29.70
N GLU A 481 -9.45 11.61 -28.60
CA GLU A 481 -9.91 13.01 -28.55
C GLU A 481 -9.16 13.91 -29.53
N LEU A 482 -7.86 13.68 -29.71
CA LEU A 482 -6.98 14.41 -30.61
C LEU A 482 -6.97 13.85 -32.04
N LYS A 483 -7.74 12.79 -32.31
CA LYS A 483 -7.82 12.12 -33.62
C LYS A 483 -6.48 11.58 -34.11
N GLN A 484 -5.64 11.15 -33.17
CA GLN A 484 -4.39 10.44 -33.44
C GLN A 484 -4.67 8.96 -33.66
N ASP A 485 -5.67 8.43 -32.94
CA ASP A 485 -6.21 7.08 -33.08
C ASP A 485 -7.73 7.12 -33.23
N ASP A 486 -8.33 6.01 -33.66
CA ASP A 486 -9.78 5.81 -33.69
C ASP A 486 -10.17 4.52 -32.95
N CYS A 487 -11.43 4.41 -32.54
CA CYS A 487 -11.93 3.24 -31.82
C CYS A 487 -12.61 2.19 -32.72
N ALA A 488 -12.20 2.07 -33.99
CA ALA A 488 -12.89 1.16 -34.91
C ALA A 488 -12.80 -0.31 -34.48
N ASN A 489 -11.75 -0.67 -33.73
CA ASN A 489 -11.50 -2.03 -33.24
C ASN A 489 -12.16 -2.32 -31.87
N THR A 490 -12.85 -1.35 -31.25
CA THR A 490 -13.53 -1.56 -29.97
C THR A 490 -14.86 -2.29 -30.18
N PRO A 491 -15.12 -3.42 -29.50
CA PRO A 491 -16.42 -4.07 -29.54
C PRO A 491 -17.53 -3.15 -29.02
N GLU A 492 -18.70 -3.18 -29.65
CA GLU A 492 -19.84 -2.34 -29.25
C GLU A 492 -20.34 -2.68 -27.83
N GLY A 493 -20.75 -1.65 -27.08
CA GLY A 493 -21.45 -1.83 -25.80
C GLY A 493 -20.58 -2.31 -24.63
N GLN A 494 -19.25 -2.20 -24.70
CA GLN A 494 -18.35 -2.58 -23.61
C GLN A 494 -18.22 -1.45 -22.57
N PRO A 495 -18.73 -1.61 -21.33
CA PRO A 495 -18.59 -0.60 -20.30
C PRO A 495 -17.20 -0.64 -19.64
N VAL A 496 -16.86 0.42 -18.92
CA VAL A 496 -15.74 0.45 -17.98
C VAL A 496 -15.85 -0.73 -17.00
N GLY A 497 -14.73 -1.38 -16.69
CA GLY A 497 -14.64 -2.56 -15.81
C GLY A 497 -14.93 -3.89 -16.50
N SER A 498 -15.28 -3.89 -17.79
CA SER A 498 -15.40 -5.13 -18.56
C SER A 498 -14.04 -5.80 -18.77
N ILE A 499 -14.04 -7.13 -18.72
CA ILE A 499 -12.85 -7.97 -18.91
C ILE A 499 -12.53 -8.05 -20.40
N VAL A 500 -11.29 -7.76 -20.74
CA VAL A 500 -10.72 -7.94 -22.09
C VAL A 500 -10.11 -9.34 -22.21
N ASP A 501 -9.38 -9.78 -21.18
CA ASP A 501 -8.78 -11.11 -21.10
C ASP A 501 -8.66 -11.55 -19.63
N LYS A 502 -8.70 -12.86 -19.41
CA LYS A 502 -8.55 -13.47 -18.09
C LYS A 502 -7.85 -14.81 -18.20
N VAL A 503 -6.86 -15.02 -17.34
CA VAL A 503 -6.21 -16.32 -17.18
C VAL A 503 -6.01 -16.65 -15.70
N THR A 504 -6.21 -17.91 -15.36
CA THR A 504 -5.84 -18.52 -14.08
C THR A 504 -4.63 -19.42 -14.33
N VAL A 505 -3.52 -19.12 -13.67
CA VAL A 505 -2.28 -19.91 -13.71
C VAL A 505 -2.20 -20.76 -12.45
N HIS A 506 -2.17 -22.08 -12.59
CA HIS A 506 -2.01 -23.01 -11.47
C HIS A 506 -0.53 -23.38 -11.32
N PRO A 507 0.10 -23.24 -10.15
CA PRO A 507 1.51 -23.52 -9.96
C PRO A 507 1.80 -25.01 -10.14
N HIS A 508 3.02 -25.31 -10.58
CA HIS A 508 3.46 -26.69 -10.74
C HIS A 508 4.16 -27.20 -9.47
N HIS A 509 3.50 -28.11 -8.76
CA HIS A 509 3.98 -28.73 -7.51
C HIS A 509 4.86 -29.99 -7.72
N GLY A 510 5.39 -30.20 -8.93
CA GLY A 510 6.16 -31.41 -9.24
C GLY A 510 5.30 -32.67 -9.27
N GLY A 511 5.94 -33.83 -9.04
CA GLY A 511 5.26 -35.13 -8.97
C GLY A 511 4.77 -35.53 -7.58
N GLY A 512 4.92 -34.65 -6.58
CA GLY A 512 4.52 -34.87 -5.19
C GLY A 512 3.12 -34.36 -4.86
N GLN A 513 2.75 -34.42 -3.58
CA GLN A 513 1.55 -33.77 -3.05
C GLN A 513 1.98 -32.79 -1.96
N ASP A 514 1.66 -31.51 -2.15
CA ASP A 514 1.91 -30.48 -1.14
C ASP A 514 0.71 -30.40 -0.19
N LEU A 515 0.99 -30.17 1.10
CA LEU A 515 -0.01 -30.01 2.15
C LEU A 515 0.13 -28.59 2.73
N GLN A 516 -0.95 -27.82 2.70
CA GLN A 516 -1.02 -26.49 3.30
C GLN A 516 -2.08 -26.45 4.40
N VAL A 517 -1.77 -25.75 5.49
CA VAL A 517 -2.72 -25.37 6.53
C VAL A 517 -2.44 -23.93 6.92
N ASP A 518 -3.48 -23.08 6.88
CA ASP A 518 -3.38 -21.73 7.43
C ASP A 518 -3.81 -21.78 8.89
N VAL A 519 -3.01 -21.16 9.76
CA VAL A 519 -3.33 -21.03 11.18
C VAL A 519 -3.66 -19.57 11.44
N PRO A 520 -4.94 -19.20 11.58
CA PRO A 520 -5.32 -17.80 11.73
C PRO A 520 -4.88 -17.24 13.09
N GLU A 521 -4.79 -15.90 13.18
CA GLU A 521 -4.59 -15.24 14.47
C GLU A 521 -5.73 -15.62 15.41
N ALA A 522 -5.35 -16.11 16.58
CA ALA A 522 -6.28 -16.74 17.47
C ALA A 522 -6.96 -15.68 18.34
N ALA A 523 -8.27 -15.50 18.18
CA ALA A 523 -9.02 -14.47 18.93
C ALA A 523 -8.64 -14.43 20.43
N PRO A 524 -8.44 -13.24 21.01
CA PRO A 524 -7.86 -13.08 22.34
C PRO A 524 -8.74 -13.69 23.47
N GLY A 525 -10.03 -13.92 23.19
CA GLY A 525 -11.05 -14.34 24.14
C GLY A 525 -11.56 -13.18 25.01
N GLU A 526 -12.57 -13.42 25.83
CA GLU A 526 -13.25 -12.40 26.66
C GLU A 526 -13.42 -12.88 28.11
N PHE A 527 -13.36 -11.93 29.05
CA PHE A 527 -13.83 -12.09 30.43
C PHE A 527 -15.16 -11.34 30.60
N GLY A 528 -16.17 -12.05 31.09
CA GLY A 528 -17.51 -11.53 31.32
C GLY A 528 -18.08 -12.04 32.63
N TRP A 529 -19.04 -11.29 33.17
CA TRP A 529 -19.83 -11.72 34.32
C TRP A 529 -21.27 -11.25 34.17
N THR A 530 -22.21 -12.01 34.73
CA THR A 530 -23.64 -11.68 34.76
C THR A 530 -24.27 -12.21 36.04
N ILE A 531 -25.42 -11.64 36.43
CA ILE A 531 -26.29 -12.27 37.44
C ILE A 531 -26.99 -13.44 36.72
N ASP A 532 -26.81 -14.65 37.24
CA ASP A 532 -27.27 -15.88 36.60
C ASP A 532 -28.80 -15.98 36.67
N GLY A 533 -29.45 -15.97 35.50
CA GLY A 533 -30.90 -16.03 35.39
C GLY A 533 -31.60 -14.69 35.60
N TYR A 534 -32.59 -14.64 36.51
CA TYR A 534 -33.40 -13.46 36.78
C TYR A 534 -32.81 -12.65 37.93
N ASN A 535 -32.52 -11.36 37.71
CA ASN A 535 -32.09 -10.43 38.76
C ASN A 535 -33.28 -9.96 39.62
N GLY A 536 -33.83 -10.88 40.40
CA GLY A 536 -34.93 -10.62 41.33
C GLY A 536 -34.48 -10.02 42.66
N LEU A 537 -35.46 -9.63 43.48
CA LEU A 537 -35.21 -9.18 44.85
C LEU A 537 -34.54 -10.30 45.66
N VAL A 538 -33.37 -10.00 46.23
CA VAL A 538 -32.79 -10.84 47.29
C VAL A 538 -33.58 -10.58 48.58
N ASP A 539 -34.50 -11.48 48.89
CA ASP A 539 -35.35 -11.41 50.07
C ASP A 539 -34.72 -12.18 51.23
N LEU A 540 -34.40 -11.47 52.32
CA LEU A 540 -33.87 -12.06 53.56
C LEU A 540 -34.98 -12.57 54.49
N GLY A 541 -36.24 -12.44 54.08
CA GLY A 541 -37.41 -12.80 54.86
C GLY A 541 -37.71 -11.81 55.99
N THR A 542 -38.50 -12.26 56.97
CA THR A 542 -38.83 -11.46 58.15
C THR A 542 -37.77 -11.66 59.23
N ALA A 543 -37.15 -10.56 59.67
CA ALA A 543 -36.14 -10.58 60.71
C ALA A 543 -36.73 -11.07 62.05
N LYS A 544 -35.96 -11.86 62.80
CA LYS A 544 -36.36 -12.44 64.09
C LYS A 544 -35.68 -11.71 65.23
N ASP A 545 -36.45 -11.36 66.25
CA ASP A 545 -35.96 -10.74 67.47
C ASP A 545 -35.01 -11.70 68.22
N LYS A 546 -33.92 -11.15 68.78
CA LYS A 546 -32.97 -11.84 69.64
C LYS A 546 -32.98 -11.19 71.02
N ASP A 547 -33.93 -11.63 71.83
CA ASP A 547 -34.06 -11.28 73.24
C ASP A 547 -34.01 -9.76 73.50
N GLY A 548 -34.56 -8.95 72.57
CA GLY A 548 -34.61 -7.49 72.66
C GLY A 548 -33.31 -6.73 72.35
N ASP A 549 -32.23 -7.40 71.94
CA ASP A 549 -30.96 -6.74 71.59
C ASP A 549 -30.94 -6.27 70.12
N HIS A 550 -31.18 -7.20 69.19
CA HIS A 550 -31.21 -6.94 67.76
C HIS A 550 -32.16 -7.90 67.02
N PHE A 551 -32.43 -7.61 65.76
CA PHE A 551 -33.13 -8.55 64.86
C PHE A 551 -32.14 -9.19 63.89
N GLU A 552 -32.33 -10.47 63.57
CA GLU A 552 -31.52 -11.22 62.59
C GLU A 552 -32.34 -11.63 61.36
N ALA A 553 -31.75 -11.49 60.18
CA ALA A 553 -32.28 -12.04 58.92
C ALA A 553 -31.14 -12.68 58.11
N ALA A 554 -31.45 -13.74 57.37
CA ALA A 554 -30.47 -14.47 56.58
C ALA A 554 -31.04 -14.81 55.19
N GLY A 555 -30.15 -14.91 54.20
CA GLY A 555 -30.54 -15.25 52.83
C GLY A 555 -29.32 -15.48 51.95
N THR A 556 -29.52 -15.55 50.63
CA THR A 556 -28.43 -15.76 49.66
C THR A 556 -28.56 -14.81 48.50
N ILE A 557 -27.45 -14.28 48.00
CA ILE A 557 -27.47 -13.48 46.77
C ILE A 557 -27.90 -14.33 45.55
N ASN A 558 -28.41 -13.67 44.52
CA ASN A 558 -28.53 -14.29 43.20
C ASN A 558 -27.13 -14.73 42.73
N PRO A 559 -26.96 -15.96 42.19
CA PRO A 559 -25.66 -16.43 41.74
C PRO A 559 -25.06 -15.51 40.67
N ILE A 560 -23.75 -15.33 40.70
CA ILE A 560 -23.00 -14.56 39.70
C ILE A 560 -22.29 -15.54 38.78
N ALA A 561 -22.70 -15.59 37.51
CA ALA A 561 -22.02 -16.36 36.48
C ALA A 561 -20.79 -15.58 35.99
N VAL A 562 -19.63 -16.20 36.05
CA VAL A 562 -18.36 -15.67 35.53
C VAL A 562 -17.92 -16.53 34.37
N THR A 563 -17.49 -15.92 33.28
CA THR A 563 -16.95 -16.60 32.11
C THR A 563 -15.61 -16.00 31.73
N ASP A 564 -14.58 -16.83 31.62
CA ASP A 564 -13.28 -16.40 31.10
C ASP A 564 -12.80 -17.35 30.00
N SER A 565 -12.69 -16.83 28.79
CA SER A 565 -12.19 -17.52 27.61
C SER A 565 -10.83 -17.00 27.14
N ARG A 566 -10.28 -15.98 27.81
CA ARG A 566 -9.09 -15.25 27.38
C ARG A 566 -7.87 -16.13 27.32
N ARG A 567 -7.01 -15.91 26.33
CA ARG A 567 -5.74 -16.64 26.16
C ARG A 567 -4.67 -16.19 27.15
N THR A 568 -4.72 -14.93 27.60
CA THR A 568 -3.76 -14.36 28.56
C THR A 568 -3.84 -15.00 29.94
N LEU A 569 -4.99 -15.61 30.30
CA LEU A 569 -5.29 -16.15 31.62
C LEU A 569 -5.00 -15.12 32.73
N ALA A 570 -5.26 -13.85 32.43
CA ALA A 570 -5.02 -12.75 33.34
C ALA A 570 -5.94 -12.85 34.58
N PRO A 571 -5.47 -12.47 35.77
CA PRO A 571 -6.25 -12.59 36.98
C PRO A 571 -7.51 -11.73 36.92
N TRP A 572 -8.57 -12.21 37.56
CA TRP A 572 -9.83 -11.49 37.70
C TRP A 572 -10.34 -11.56 39.14
N SER A 573 -11.14 -10.57 39.53
CA SER A 573 -11.83 -10.56 40.81
C SER A 573 -13.22 -9.97 40.70
N VAL A 574 -14.17 -10.52 41.45
CA VAL A 574 -15.51 -10.00 41.65
C VAL A 574 -15.64 -9.62 43.12
N SER A 575 -16.16 -8.42 43.36
CA SER A 575 -16.37 -7.86 44.69
C SER A 575 -17.75 -7.21 44.76
N ALA A 576 -18.25 -6.99 45.97
CA ALA A 576 -19.49 -6.25 46.16
C ALA A 576 -19.45 -5.35 47.39
N SER A 577 -20.33 -4.35 47.40
CA SER A 577 -20.62 -3.49 48.54
C SER A 577 -22.11 -3.16 48.58
N VAL A 578 -22.64 -2.85 49.76
CA VAL A 578 -24.05 -2.53 49.98
C VAL A 578 -24.20 -1.10 50.49
N GLY A 579 -25.19 -0.39 49.98
CA GLY A 579 -25.62 0.89 50.55
C GLY A 579 -26.37 0.74 51.86
N ASP A 580 -26.76 1.86 52.45
CA ASP A 580 -27.63 1.85 53.63
C ASP A 580 -29.02 1.30 53.30
N PHE A 581 -29.58 0.57 54.26
CA PHE A 581 -30.93 0.04 54.19
C PHE A 581 -31.94 1.13 54.52
N LYS A 582 -32.90 1.36 53.62
CA LYS A 582 -33.88 2.47 53.73
C LYS A 582 -35.32 2.01 53.60
N ASP A 583 -36.20 2.58 54.42
CA ASP A 583 -37.66 2.51 54.32
C ASP A 583 -38.25 3.92 54.50
N ALA A 584 -38.59 4.58 53.40
CA ALA A 584 -38.87 6.02 53.36
C ALA A 584 -37.75 6.83 54.06
N ASP A 585 -38.07 7.52 55.16
CA ASP A 585 -37.14 8.39 55.88
C ASP A 585 -36.29 7.63 56.91
N LYS A 586 -36.59 6.35 57.14
CA LYS A 586 -35.92 5.50 58.14
C LYS A 586 -34.71 4.83 57.49
N THR A 587 -33.59 4.75 58.20
CA THR A 587 -32.36 4.13 57.69
C THR A 587 -31.59 3.39 58.77
N PHE A 588 -30.84 2.36 58.38
CA PHE A 588 -29.74 1.82 59.16
C PHE A 588 -28.57 1.44 58.25
N SER A 589 -27.37 1.37 58.83
CA SER A 589 -26.13 1.24 58.09
C SER A 589 -26.03 -0.10 57.35
N GLY A 590 -25.56 -0.06 56.10
CA GLY A 590 -25.17 -1.24 55.35
C GLY A 590 -24.02 -2.05 55.99
N SER A 591 -23.30 -1.44 56.95
CA SER A 591 -22.22 -2.12 57.69
C SER A 591 -22.70 -3.28 58.52
N ASN A 592 -24.01 -3.36 58.81
CA ASN A 592 -24.56 -4.43 59.62
C ASN A 592 -24.86 -5.70 58.80
N LEU A 593 -24.64 -5.67 57.49
CA LEU A 593 -24.67 -6.84 56.63
C LEU A 593 -23.27 -7.46 56.54
N GLY A 594 -23.16 -8.72 56.93
CA GLY A 594 -22.03 -9.61 56.65
C GLY A 594 -22.37 -10.62 55.54
N TRP A 595 -21.36 -11.34 55.08
CA TRP A 595 -21.56 -12.45 54.14
C TRP A 595 -20.49 -13.54 54.24
N THR A 596 -20.80 -14.70 53.68
CA THR A 596 -19.86 -15.81 53.47
C THR A 596 -19.85 -16.20 52.00
N PRO A 597 -18.85 -15.74 51.22
CA PRO A 597 -18.70 -16.11 49.81
C PRO A 597 -18.48 -17.60 49.59
N LYS A 598 -18.95 -18.13 48.45
CA LYS A 598 -18.80 -19.51 48.02
C LYS A 598 -18.75 -19.66 46.50
N VAL A 599 -18.14 -20.73 46.03
CA VAL A 599 -18.21 -21.17 44.63
C VAL A 599 -19.35 -22.19 44.53
N LEU A 600 -20.41 -21.82 43.82
CA LEU A 600 -21.59 -22.66 43.58
C LEU A 600 -21.38 -23.66 42.43
N GLN A 601 -20.55 -23.28 41.45
CA GLN A 601 -20.11 -24.13 40.36
C GLN A 601 -18.64 -23.87 40.07
N GLU A 602 -17.81 -24.91 40.16
CA GLU A 602 -16.38 -24.84 39.86
C GLU A 602 -16.14 -24.57 38.37
N GLY A 603 -15.09 -23.79 38.09
CA GLY A 603 -14.64 -23.43 36.74
C GLY A 603 -13.96 -22.07 36.75
N ALA A 604 -13.40 -21.64 35.62
CA ALA A 604 -12.66 -20.37 35.47
C ALA A 604 -11.54 -20.13 36.53
N GLY A 605 -11.08 -21.19 37.21
CA GLY A 605 -10.20 -21.14 38.40
C GLY A 605 -10.71 -20.30 39.57
N ALA A 606 -12.03 -20.12 39.67
CA ALA A 606 -12.67 -19.33 40.71
C ALA A 606 -12.38 -19.86 42.12
N LYS A 607 -12.02 -18.96 43.02
CA LYS A 607 -11.90 -19.18 44.47
C LYS A 607 -12.80 -18.20 45.21
N ALA A 608 -13.47 -18.66 46.25
CA ALA A 608 -14.31 -17.82 47.08
C ALA A 608 -13.48 -16.78 47.87
N GLY A 609 -14.05 -15.59 48.08
CA GLY A 609 -13.50 -14.59 48.98
C GLY A 609 -13.57 -14.99 50.45
N ALA A 610 -12.91 -14.24 51.32
CA ALA A 610 -12.95 -14.48 52.76
C ALA A 610 -14.33 -14.12 53.35
N PRO A 611 -14.83 -14.88 54.35
CA PRO A 611 -16.02 -14.51 55.10
C PRO A 611 -15.85 -13.16 55.81
N ILE A 612 -16.91 -12.34 55.81
CA ILE A 612 -16.94 -11.03 56.47
C ILE A 612 -18.14 -11.02 57.41
N GLY A 613 -17.89 -10.94 58.71
CA GLY A 613 -18.96 -10.83 59.70
C GLY A 613 -19.71 -9.50 59.63
N SER A 614 -20.91 -9.47 60.22
CA SER A 614 -21.65 -8.23 60.43
C SER A 614 -20.83 -7.23 61.24
N GLY A 615 -20.87 -5.96 60.83
CA GLY A 615 -20.27 -4.86 61.58
C GLY A 615 -21.00 -4.55 62.90
N PHE A 616 -22.19 -5.14 63.13
CA PHE A 616 -22.97 -4.91 64.35
C PHE A 616 -22.20 -5.32 65.61
N ASP A 617 -21.64 -6.53 65.64
CA ASP A 617 -20.95 -7.06 66.84
C ASP A 617 -19.56 -6.47 67.05
N THR A 618 -18.90 -6.05 65.96
CA THR A 618 -17.47 -5.72 65.94
C THR A 618 -17.18 -4.24 65.71
N GLN A 619 -18.22 -3.42 65.53
CA GLN A 619 -18.12 -2.05 64.99
C GLN A 619 -17.35 -1.98 63.66
N GLY A 620 -17.28 -3.11 62.95
CA GLY A 620 -16.64 -3.23 61.65
C GLY A 620 -17.44 -2.55 60.53
N LYS A 621 -16.89 -2.55 59.32
CA LYS A 621 -17.55 -1.98 58.14
C LYS A 621 -18.47 -2.94 57.39
N GLY A 622 -18.54 -4.22 57.78
CA GLY A 622 -19.32 -5.24 57.07
C GLY A 622 -19.18 -5.15 55.55
N LEU A 623 -20.31 -5.11 54.86
CA LEU A 623 -20.42 -4.87 53.41
C LEU A 623 -20.61 -3.40 53.00
N SER A 624 -20.52 -2.41 53.90
CA SER A 624 -20.65 -0.99 53.52
C SER A 624 -19.47 -0.45 52.68
N VAL A 625 -18.49 -1.31 52.41
CA VAL A 625 -17.30 -1.06 51.59
C VAL A 625 -17.04 -2.32 50.75
N SER A 626 -16.26 -2.21 49.68
CA SER A 626 -16.02 -3.35 48.79
C SER A 626 -15.36 -4.54 49.51
N ARG A 627 -15.93 -5.73 49.31
CA ARG A 627 -15.44 -7.03 49.79
C ARG A 627 -15.41 -8.04 48.65
N GLY A 628 -14.40 -8.91 48.64
CA GLY A 628 -14.25 -9.93 47.60
C GLY A 628 -15.33 -11.01 47.68
N LEU A 629 -15.99 -11.28 46.56
CA LEU A 629 -16.90 -12.41 46.37
C LEU A 629 -16.13 -13.63 45.85
N GLY A 630 -15.27 -13.42 44.85
CA GLY A 630 -14.40 -14.47 44.33
C GLY A 630 -13.36 -13.95 43.35
N SER A 631 -12.33 -14.73 43.10
CA SER A 631 -11.22 -14.35 42.21
C SER A 631 -10.56 -15.57 41.58
N ALA A 632 -9.77 -15.33 40.53
CA ALA A 632 -8.82 -16.30 40.02
C ALA A 632 -7.44 -15.66 39.84
N ALA A 633 -6.40 -16.45 40.04
CA ALA A 633 -5.01 -16.02 39.87
C ALA A 633 -4.56 -16.12 38.40
N GLN A 634 -3.45 -15.47 38.07
CA GLN A 634 -2.79 -15.61 36.77
C GLN A 634 -2.60 -17.09 36.41
N GLY A 635 -2.89 -17.47 35.16
CA GLY A 635 -2.74 -18.84 34.68
C GLY A 635 -3.86 -19.79 35.09
N HIS A 636 -5.00 -19.27 35.56
CA HIS A 636 -6.17 -20.09 35.88
C HIS A 636 -6.71 -20.87 34.68
N ALA A 637 -7.47 -21.94 34.92
CA ALA A 637 -8.19 -22.63 33.85
C ALA A 637 -9.27 -21.73 33.23
N LYS A 638 -9.45 -21.79 31.90
CA LYS A 638 -10.59 -21.14 31.22
C LYS A 638 -11.90 -21.84 31.58
N GLY A 639 -13.03 -21.15 31.42
CA GLY A 639 -14.34 -21.76 31.53
C GLY A 639 -15.38 -20.87 32.18
N LYS A 640 -16.39 -21.48 32.78
CA LYS A 640 -17.49 -20.80 33.45
C LYS A 640 -17.54 -21.21 34.92
N ALA A 641 -17.77 -20.25 35.81
CA ALA A 641 -17.97 -20.48 37.24
C ALA A 641 -19.28 -19.83 37.70
N LYS A 642 -19.80 -20.26 38.85
CA LYS A 642 -20.86 -19.54 39.56
C LYS A 642 -20.41 -19.20 40.97
N LEU A 643 -20.47 -17.91 41.31
CA LEU A 643 -20.20 -17.41 42.66
C LEU A 643 -21.51 -17.15 43.39
N GLY A 644 -21.50 -17.32 44.69
CA GLY A 644 -22.62 -16.99 45.57
C GLY A 644 -22.10 -16.52 46.93
N ALA A 645 -23.01 -16.08 47.80
CA ALA A 645 -22.70 -15.76 49.18
C ALA A 645 -23.94 -15.93 50.04
N ASP A 646 -23.75 -16.51 51.23
CA ASP A 646 -24.74 -16.47 52.30
C ASP A 646 -24.66 -15.11 53.00
N LEU A 647 -25.81 -14.49 53.26
CA LEU A 647 -25.96 -13.16 53.84
C LEU A 647 -26.39 -13.28 55.31
N ASP A 648 -25.79 -12.45 56.15
CA ASP A 648 -26.09 -12.37 57.59
C ASP A 648 -26.32 -10.91 57.98
N LEU A 649 -27.57 -10.55 58.25
CA LEU A 649 -27.97 -9.18 58.58
C LEU A 649 -28.39 -9.08 60.03
N LYS A 650 -27.74 -8.18 60.77
CA LYS A 650 -28.16 -7.76 62.12
C LYS A 650 -28.73 -6.35 62.08
N ILE A 651 -29.90 -6.15 62.68
CA ILE A 651 -30.62 -4.87 62.67
C ILE A 651 -30.70 -4.37 64.11
N PRO A 652 -30.27 -3.13 64.43
CA PRO A 652 -30.36 -2.60 65.79
C PRO A 652 -31.78 -2.68 66.33
N GLY A 653 -31.97 -3.07 67.59
CA GLY A 653 -33.30 -3.09 68.23
C GLY A 653 -34.01 -1.73 68.25
N SER A 654 -33.25 -0.63 68.08
CA SER A 654 -33.77 0.74 67.93
C SER A 654 -34.31 1.07 66.53
N ALA A 655 -34.15 0.19 65.54
CA ALA A 655 -34.66 0.41 64.19
C ALA A 655 -36.20 0.40 64.19
N ALA A 656 -36.80 1.41 63.57
CA ALA A 656 -38.25 1.50 63.46
C ALA A 656 -38.82 0.39 62.56
N LYS A 657 -40.07 -0.05 62.82
CA LYS A 657 -40.77 -1.01 61.95
C LYS A 657 -40.86 -0.48 60.52
N GLY A 658 -40.48 -1.30 59.53
CA GLY A 658 -40.44 -0.88 58.12
C GLY A 658 -40.04 -1.97 57.14
N SER A 659 -40.17 -1.69 55.84
CA SER A 659 -39.75 -2.59 54.73
C SER A 659 -38.48 -2.07 54.07
N TYR A 660 -37.35 -2.30 54.73
CA TYR A 660 -36.07 -1.73 54.33
C TYR A 660 -35.49 -2.37 53.05
N ARG A 661 -34.90 -1.55 52.18
CA ARG A 661 -34.21 -1.97 50.95
C ARG A 661 -32.83 -1.35 50.84
N ALA A 662 -31.89 -2.07 50.25
CA ALA A 662 -30.56 -1.58 49.89
C ALA A 662 -30.15 -2.13 48.52
N THR A 663 -29.20 -1.45 47.86
CA THR A 663 -28.59 -1.91 46.61
C THR A 663 -27.26 -2.57 46.90
N LEU A 664 -27.09 -3.80 46.41
CA LEU A 664 -25.80 -4.49 46.36
C LEU A 664 -25.12 -4.14 45.03
N THR A 665 -24.04 -3.36 45.08
CA THR A 665 -23.25 -2.98 43.92
C THR A 665 -22.14 -3.99 43.71
N ILE A 666 -22.12 -4.65 42.55
CA ILE A 666 -21.11 -5.65 42.17
C ILE A 666 -20.09 -5.01 41.23
N THR A 667 -18.82 -5.22 41.51
CA THR A 667 -17.70 -4.73 40.70
C THR A 667 -16.82 -5.90 40.31
N ALA A 668 -16.60 -6.06 39.01
CA ALA A 668 -15.59 -6.98 38.49
C ALA A 668 -14.37 -6.20 38.00
N LEU A 669 -13.19 -6.69 38.33
CA LEU A 669 -11.91 -6.17 37.84
C LEU A 669 -11.19 -7.28 37.10
N SER A 670 -10.62 -6.93 35.96
CA SER A 670 -9.58 -7.71 35.33
C SER A 670 -8.44 -6.81 34.91
N SER A 671 -7.23 -7.31 35.10
CA SER A 671 -6.00 -6.78 34.49
C SER A 671 -5.72 -7.44 33.15
#